data_AF-A0A1H4H7E3-F1
#
_entry.id   AF-A0A1H4H7E3-F1
#
_cell.length_a   1.000
_cell.length_b   1.000
_cell.length_c   1.000
_cell.angle_alpha   90.00
_cell.angle_beta   90.00
_cell.angle_gamma   90.00
#
_symmetry.space_group_name_H-M   'P 1'
#
loop_
_entity.id
_entity.type
_entity.pdbx_description
1 polymer ?
#
loop_
_entity_poly.entity_id
_entity_poly.type
_entity_poly.pdbx_seq_one_letter_code
_entity_poly.pdbx_strand_id
1 'polypeptide(L)'
;MDDTIQQLVGERRRALHGVDDGHRPWGLALSGGGIRSATFCLGLLKALAGHRQLLKFDLVSTVSGGGYIGATIGRLCTDAKSPDDVREIERALGDVDRARFGWWLRANGRYLIPGGLRDTLFAVALYLRNLLGTHIELAIAASLIGMVLAATNLLLWDAVFRAVDLNSVPPDTVSSVTDLDATQYVRLLVEWATQWPTLWFTLVGPFIASVVLACAYWSVRDKPSNASMLLQIGMWLALGIGASLIGGPLVQRYSGPVWITPAFVGFSMCWVVALVWVLFKSHRKAPAAMRNELTDRLASVINTALLIVMLGLLDRSAWWLAAEDSQQRVSYGAVLLVLAAALRGVLPMLLSHRQEIPGVGKSVMLTIASLLGLALAFCLAAWWIGVVYSVALLPVFTPAGLDFTRGWAWLGTIAVIIGSYAIVTGRNFAFLNVSSLHMFYKARIVRGYLGAANARRLGASPVDQVSGLEPPQVPVGEVDPHDDISQLRYAPHVHGGPVHLANICINQTHSTKDKLFNRDRKSQPLTVGPLGWMQAGGAHWTQAHGDGALTLGAWTAISGAAFAPGLGRLTKRGLATLSVFAGLRLGYWWNSADAGIVQRGAVVHSSPLLMKTRFLLLECFGAFPGSSSANWYLSDGGHFENTAAYALLRQEAALIVIADCGADPDYRFCDLEILIRRARIDLNAEITFMKPRPGADWKHLEAFGSLNDLASPSSQACLALAQVRYASGATGQIVLVKPNVSASLPVDLVNFKAANPLFPQQPTTDQFFDEAQWESYFRLGSEIGNRLEEEMLSHVATGAVGLFVPDDGQPDSTPHAVKAGDKDSATAAAVGSMSRLQARVLKAGAVTASIGIGTAATFGVAAWQGIDSWRSQRADQERSENGAFKDLTERWAHLHSGNGSGDAPALLAAELLRTGDLLCREGSDNFMARFRLSVRIVDDAKQACGNEVAGQRSPACLRLLDPGNGIDCLQPAQAPPCAPRYWARDYSGQTGSKQNCSGTLPEPWPVAVWVRDVLTGRRGEETQVAAAPPPPPPPVALPGAVAPPAYAPAPVLPDGSGLPTGSPAPAKPPSDACAGAVVYIQTYGTALRDKARNWRGPWRALGASVPPIEDVLSTSRRAGRAPPVGHPDPTVVIREESSRACAQALIQTANSPTGQPWVIKLLPRSVKADPGAIEVWLPRTKDAAGN
;
A
#
# COMPACT_ATOMS: atom_id res chain seq x y z
N MET A 1 -36.13 -26.24 5.29
CA MET A 1 -34.92 -27.08 5.12
C MET A 1 -34.72 -27.32 3.61
N ASP A 2 -33.51 -27.64 3.16
CA ASP A 2 -33.20 -27.94 1.76
C ASP A 2 -33.23 -29.47 1.52
N ASP A 3 -33.92 -29.90 0.47
CA ASP A 3 -34.12 -31.31 0.09
C ASP A 3 -32.82 -32.13 0.08
N THR A 4 -31.72 -31.51 -0.37
CA THR A 4 -30.40 -32.15 -0.47
C THR A 4 -29.86 -32.54 0.91
N ILE A 5 -30.04 -31.66 1.90
CA ILE A 5 -29.60 -31.92 3.28
C ILE A 5 -30.61 -32.81 3.99
N GLN A 6 -31.90 -32.71 3.67
CA GLN A 6 -32.92 -33.61 4.20
C GLN A 6 -32.67 -35.06 3.77
N GLN A 7 -32.26 -35.30 2.52
CA GLN A 7 -31.82 -36.63 2.07
C GLN A 7 -30.64 -37.16 2.89
N LEU A 8 -29.56 -36.38 3.01
CA LEU A 8 -28.34 -36.79 3.73
C LEU A 8 -28.61 -37.07 5.23
N VAL A 9 -29.49 -36.29 5.86
CA VAL A 9 -29.92 -36.51 7.26
C VAL A 9 -30.80 -37.75 7.38
N GLY A 10 -31.72 -37.98 6.44
CA GLY A 10 -32.54 -39.19 6.44
C GLY A 10 -31.73 -40.46 6.20
N GLU A 11 -30.73 -40.42 5.31
CA GLU A 11 -29.78 -41.52 5.09
C GLU A 11 -28.98 -41.83 6.35
N ARG A 12 -28.44 -40.79 7.00
CA ARG A 12 -27.77 -40.88 8.31
C ARG A 12 -28.64 -41.59 9.35
N ARG A 13 -29.88 -41.14 9.54
CA ARG A 13 -30.78 -41.68 10.57
C ARG A 13 -31.19 -43.12 10.29
N ARG A 14 -31.51 -43.44 9.03
CA ARG A 14 -31.77 -44.83 8.61
C ARG A 14 -30.58 -45.74 8.87
N ALA A 15 -29.34 -45.27 8.65
CA ALA A 15 -28.14 -46.04 8.99
C ALA A 15 -27.96 -46.21 10.51
N LEU A 16 -28.18 -45.17 11.32
CA LEU A 16 -27.90 -45.19 12.75
C LEU A 16 -29.00 -45.80 13.63
N HIS A 17 -30.26 -45.68 13.21
CA HIS A 17 -31.46 -46.03 13.99
C HIS A 17 -32.41 -46.98 13.26
N GLY A 18 -32.15 -47.32 11.99
CA GLY A 18 -33.03 -48.15 11.15
C GLY A 18 -34.23 -47.39 10.55
N VAL A 19 -34.50 -46.16 11.02
CA VAL A 19 -35.63 -45.32 10.64
C VAL A 19 -35.22 -43.85 10.59
N ASP A 20 -35.94 -43.04 9.82
CA ASP A 20 -35.92 -41.58 9.91
C ASP A 20 -37.32 -41.15 10.39
N ASP A 21 -37.36 -40.46 11.53
CA ASP A 21 -38.60 -39.98 12.16
C ASP A 21 -39.09 -38.64 11.60
N GLY A 22 -38.31 -38.02 10.70
CA GLY A 22 -38.65 -36.74 10.08
C GLY A 22 -38.52 -35.52 10.99
N HIS A 23 -37.94 -35.63 12.20
CA HIS A 23 -37.78 -34.46 13.07
C HIS A 23 -36.81 -33.43 12.43
N ARG A 24 -37.05 -32.12 12.64
CA ARG A 24 -36.13 -31.07 12.16
C ARG A 24 -34.75 -31.25 12.80
N PRO A 25 -33.65 -31.10 12.05
CA PRO A 25 -32.34 -31.57 12.48
C PRO A 25 -31.83 -30.85 13.73
N TRP A 26 -31.00 -31.55 14.51
CA TRP A 26 -30.15 -30.92 15.52
C TRP A 26 -28.79 -30.58 14.91
N GLY A 27 -28.25 -29.40 15.24
CA GLY A 27 -27.01 -28.88 14.68
C GLY A 27 -25.96 -28.52 15.73
N LEU A 28 -24.70 -28.84 15.46
CA LEU A 28 -23.55 -28.42 16.26
C LEU A 28 -22.65 -27.51 15.40
N ALA A 29 -22.42 -26.28 15.87
CA ALA A 29 -21.60 -25.27 15.19
C ALA A 29 -20.25 -25.10 15.91
N LEU A 30 -19.15 -25.39 15.21
CA LEU A 30 -17.78 -25.25 15.71
C LEU A 30 -17.12 -24.04 15.04
N SER A 31 -16.91 -22.95 15.79
CA SER A 31 -16.51 -21.65 15.23
C SER A 31 -15.07 -21.63 14.71
N GLY A 32 -14.73 -20.55 14.00
CA GLY A 32 -13.34 -20.22 13.73
C GLY A 32 -12.58 -19.69 14.95
N GLY A 33 -11.26 -19.69 14.82
CA GLY A 33 -10.31 -19.43 15.92
C GLY A 33 -8.97 -20.16 15.80
N GLY A 34 -8.72 -20.87 14.70
CA GLY A 34 -7.53 -21.71 14.51
C GLY A 34 -7.36 -22.76 15.62
N ILE A 35 -6.12 -23.06 16.02
CA ILE A 35 -5.83 -24.11 17.02
C ILE A 35 -6.63 -23.97 18.32
N ARG A 36 -6.83 -22.75 18.85
CA ARG A 36 -7.68 -22.51 20.04
C ARG A 36 -9.06 -23.13 19.89
N SER A 37 -9.71 -22.91 18.75
CA SER A 37 -11.04 -23.46 18.49
C SER A 37 -10.98 -24.97 18.32
N ALA A 38 -10.01 -25.49 17.56
CA ALA A 38 -9.86 -26.93 17.36
C ALA A 38 -9.72 -27.69 18.70
N THR A 39 -8.90 -27.17 19.61
CA THR A 39 -8.60 -27.76 20.91
C THR A 39 -9.75 -27.60 21.92
N PHE A 40 -10.40 -26.42 22.00
CA PHE A 40 -11.59 -26.25 22.84
C PHE A 40 -12.77 -27.09 22.33
N CYS A 41 -13.01 -27.10 21.02
CA CYS A 41 -14.06 -27.92 20.42
C CYS A 41 -13.82 -29.41 20.65
N LEU A 42 -12.57 -29.89 20.60
CA LEU A 42 -12.24 -31.28 20.96
C LEU A 42 -12.65 -31.62 22.41
N GLY A 43 -12.42 -30.71 23.37
CA GLY A 43 -12.91 -30.87 24.75
C GLY A 43 -14.43 -30.91 24.85
N LEU A 44 -15.12 -30.00 24.16
CA LEU A 44 -16.59 -29.97 24.10
C LEU A 44 -17.17 -31.24 23.47
N LEU A 45 -16.56 -31.71 22.38
CA LEU A 45 -16.92 -32.91 21.65
C LEU A 45 -16.70 -34.18 22.50
N LYS A 46 -15.63 -34.23 23.30
CA LYS A 46 -15.39 -35.29 24.30
C LYS A 46 -16.54 -35.39 25.29
N ALA A 47 -16.94 -34.28 25.90
CA ALA A 47 -18.03 -34.28 26.88
C ALA A 47 -19.37 -34.72 26.26
N LEU A 48 -19.72 -34.15 25.09
CA LEU A 48 -20.92 -34.56 24.33
C LEU A 48 -20.91 -36.05 23.96
N ALA A 49 -19.75 -36.60 23.58
CA ALA A 49 -19.61 -38.01 23.24
C ALA A 49 -19.62 -38.94 24.46
N GLY A 50 -18.99 -38.54 25.57
CA GLY A 50 -19.08 -39.23 26.86
C GLY A 50 -20.52 -39.31 27.39
N HIS A 51 -21.32 -38.26 27.13
CA HIS A 51 -22.76 -38.23 27.41
C HIS A 51 -23.62 -38.89 26.32
N ARG A 52 -23.05 -39.45 25.24
CA ARG A 52 -23.76 -40.03 24.06
C ARG A 52 -24.74 -39.08 23.38
N GLN A 53 -24.46 -37.78 23.42
CA GLN A 53 -25.25 -36.74 22.74
C GLN A 53 -24.66 -36.36 21.37
N LEU A 54 -23.41 -36.72 21.07
CA LEU A 54 -22.78 -36.35 19.80
C LEU A 54 -23.54 -36.93 18.60
N LEU A 55 -23.93 -38.21 18.68
CA LEU A 55 -24.69 -38.88 17.63
C LEU A 55 -26.18 -38.47 17.56
N LYS A 56 -26.64 -37.54 18.40
CA LYS A 56 -27.94 -36.87 18.22
C LYS A 56 -27.87 -35.65 17.31
N PHE A 57 -26.68 -35.09 17.07
CA PHE A 57 -26.52 -33.99 16.12
C PHE A 57 -26.48 -34.54 14.69
N ASP A 58 -27.53 -34.26 13.92
CA ASP A 58 -27.62 -34.61 12.51
C ASP A 58 -26.61 -33.84 11.65
N LEU A 59 -26.39 -32.57 11.99
CA LEU A 59 -25.52 -31.65 11.26
C LEU A 59 -24.37 -31.17 12.15
N VAL A 60 -23.14 -31.23 11.63
CA VAL A 60 -21.98 -30.54 12.23
C VAL A 60 -21.51 -29.47 11.25
N SER A 61 -21.70 -28.20 11.60
CA SER A 61 -21.26 -27.06 10.78
C SER A 61 -19.98 -26.46 11.34
N THR A 62 -19.02 -26.14 10.48
CA THR A 62 -17.68 -25.71 10.92
C THR A 62 -17.11 -24.55 10.14
N VAL A 63 -16.27 -23.76 10.81
CA VAL A 63 -15.45 -22.69 10.22
C VAL A 63 -14.02 -22.83 10.76
N SER A 64 -13.02 -22.69 9.89
CA SER A 64 -11.63 -22.46 10.29
C SER A 64 -11.12 -23.50 11.29
N GLY A 65 -10.70 -23.08 12.49
CA GLY A 65 -10.25 -23.97 13.56
C GLY A 65 -11.23 -25.08 13.96
N GLY A 66 -12.54 -24.80 14.04
CA GLY A 66 -13.55 -25.84 14.27
C GLY A 66 -13.64 -26.83 13.11
N GLY A 67 -13.29 -26.39 11.90
CA GLY A 67 -13.15 -27.24 10.72
C GLY A 67 -11.97 -28.21 10.77
N TYR A 68 -10.93 -27.94 11.58
CA TYR A 68 -9.83 -28.88 11.78
C TYR A 68 -10.36 -30.17 12.42
N ILE A 69 -11.03 -30.05 13.59
CA ILE A 69 -11.50 -31.21 14.35
C ILE A 69 -12.77 -31.84 13.78
N GLY A 70 -13.68 -31.03 13.21
CA GLY A 70 -14.85 -31.56 12.51
C GLY A 70 -14.48 -32.42 11.29
N ALA A 71 -13.41 -32.05 10.57
CA ALA A 71 -12.88 -32.86 9.48
C ALA A 71 -12.15 -34.13 9.99
N THR A 72 -11.47 -34.10 11.14
CA THR A 72 -10.94 -35.32 11.78
C THR A 72 -12.06 -36.31 12.14
N ILE A 73 -13.11 -35.86 12.83
CA ILE A 73 -14.24 -36.72 13.24
C ILE A 73 -14.98 -37.25 12.01
N GLY A 74 -15.27 -36.40 11.03
CA GLY A 74 -15.89 -36.85 9.79
C GLY A 74 -14.99 -37.77 8.95
N ARG A 75 -13.66 -37.67 9.05
CA ARG A 75 -12.72 -38.62 8.44
C ARG A 75 -12.84 -39.99 9.10
N LEU A 76 -12.84 -40.05 10.44
CA LEU A 76 -13.09 -41.29 11.20
C LEU A 76 -14.44 -41.92 10.79
N CYS A 77 -15.53 -41.15 10.79
CA CYS A 77 -16.85 -41.64 10.36
C CYS A 77 -16.96 -41.98 8.87
N THR A 78 -16.00 -41.58 8.03
CA THR A 78 -15.90 -42.00 6.62
C THR A 78 -15.13 -43.31 6.45
N ASP A 79 -14.22 -43.67 7.38
CA ASP A 79 -13.48 -44.95 7.38
C ASP A 79 -14.21 -46.06 8.17
N ALA A 80 -15.26 -45.71 8.92
CA ALA A 80 -16.23 -46.65 9.50
C ALA A 80 -16.86 -47.54 8.41
N LYS A 81 -17.22 -48.78 8.77
CA LYS A 81 -17.85 -49.77 7.87
C LYS A 81 -19.27 -50.15 8.29
N SER A 82 -19.64 -49.78 9.52
CA SER A 82 -20.89 -50.12 10.18
C SER A 82 -21.34 -49.01 11.14
N PRO A 83 -22.63 -48.96 11.51
CA PRO A 83 -23.11 -48.06 12.55
C PRO A 83 -22.50 -48.32 13.94
N ASP A 84 -22.02 -49.54 14.19
CA ASP A 84 -21.34 -49.88 15.45
C ASP A 84 -19.91 -49.32 15.51
N ASP A 85 -19.19 -49.24 14.38
CA ASP A 85 -17.92 -48.51 14.31
C ASP A 85 -18.12 -47.01 14.63
N VAL A 86 -19.24 -46.41 14.19
CA VAL A 86 -19.58 -45.01 14.49
C VAL A 86 -19.92 -44.81 15.98
N ARG A 87 -20.59 -45.78 16.61
CA ARG A 87 -20.82 -45.80 18.07
C ARG A 87 -19.51 -46.02 18.84
N GLU A 88 -18.56 -46.76 18.30
CA GLU A 88 -17.21 -46.90 18.89
C GLU A 88 -16.39 -45.60 18.74
N ILE A 89 -16.52 -44.88 17.62
CA ILE A 89 -15.91 -43.55 17.44
C ILE A 89 -16.49 -42.55 18.46
N GLU A 90 -17.80 -42.58 18.76
CA GLU A 90 -18.37 -41.78 19.86
C GLU A 90 -17.78 -42.20 21.23
N ARG A 91 -17.75 -43.50 21.54
CA ARG A 91 -17.16 -44.01 22.80
C ARG A 91 -15.70 -43.60 22.98
N ALA A 92 -14.88 -43.77 21.93
CA ALA A 92 -13.46 -43.42 21.92
C ALA A 92 -13.21 -41.90 21.94
N LEU A 93 -14.18 -41.08 21.51
CA LEU A 93 -14.14 -39.63 21.67
C LEU A 93 -14.53 -39.19 23.09
N GLY A 94 -15.42 -39.92 23.76
CA GLY A 94 -15.66 -39.75 25.20
C GLY A 94 -14.41 -40.01 26.05
N ASP A 95 -13.65 -41.07 25.70
CA ASP A 95 -12.36 -41.41 26.33
C ASP A 95 -11.14 -41.00 25.45
N VAL A 96 -11.22 -39.83 24.81
CA VAL A 96 -10.17 -39.32 23.91
C VAL A 96 -8.83 -39.02 24.63
N ASP A 97 -8.82 -39.04 25.96
CA ASP A 97 -7.56 -39.02 26.71
C ASP A 97 -6.73 -40.30 26.51
N ARG A 98 -7.38 -41.42 26.16
CA ARG A 98 -6.75 -42.74 25.95
C ARG A 98 -6.73 -43.19 24.48
N ALA A 99 -7.62 -42.70 23.61
CA ALA A 99 -7.67 -43.11 22.20
C ALA A 99 -6.43 -42.65 21.40
N ARG A 100 -5.92 -43.49 20.49
CA ARG A 100 -4.73 -43.18 19.66
C ARG A 100 -4.85 -41.89 18.86
N PHE A 101 -6.03 -41.58 18.31
CA PHE A 101 -6.26 -40.31 17.61
C PHE A 101 -6.16 -39.10 18.56
N GLY A 102 -6.64 -39.23 19.80
CA GLY A 102 -6.59 -38.19 20.82
C GLY A 102 -5.18 -37.93 21.32
N TRP A 103 -4.43 -38.99 21.61
CA TRP A 103 -3.00 -38.94 21.89
C TRP A 103 -2.23 -38.25 20.76
N TRP A 104 -2.50 -38.60 19.49
CA TRP A 104 -1.87 -37.96 18.34
C TRP A 104 -2.18 -36.45 18.29
N LEU A 105 -3.44 -36.05 18.48
CA LEU A 105 -3.83 -34.63 18.47
C LEU A 105 -3.19 -33.82 19.61
N ARG A 106 -3.02 -34.41 20.79
CA ARG A 106 -2.31 -33.81 21.93
C ARG A 106 -0.81 -33.68 21.62
N ALA A 107 -0.15 -34.78 21.25
CA ALA A 107 1.28 -34.81 20.96
C ALA A 107 1.68 -33.90 19.77
N ASN A 108 0.79 -33.71 18.80
CA ASN A 108 1.02 -32.89 17.61
C ASN A 108 0.38 -31.49 17.68
N GLY A 109 0.06 -30.99 18.89
CA GLY A 109 -0.47 -29.64 19.09
C GLY A 109 0.38 -28.54 18.43
N ARG A 110 1.71 -28.72 18.36
CA ARG A 110 2.64 -27.83 17.61
C ARG A 110 2.66 -28.09 16.09
N TYR A 111 1.51 -28.37 15.50
CA TYR A 111 1.35 -28.89 14.13
C TYR A 111 2.10 -28.11 13.02
N LEU A 112 2.32 -26.80 13.18
CA LEU A 112 3.04 -25.97 12.20
C LEU A 112 4.57 -26.21 12.18
N ILE A 113 5.18 -26.41 13.35
CA ILE A 113 6.64 -26.52 13.55
C ILE A 113 6.91 -27.58 14.65
N PRO A 114 6.58 -28.86 14.42
CA PRO A 114 6.76 -29.91 15.42
C PRO A 114 8.24 -30.21 15.71
N GLY A 115 9.11 -30.17 14.70
CA GLY A 115 10.55 -30.42 14.82
C GLY A 115 11.40 -29.19 15.21
N GLY A 116 10.80 -28.15 15.79
CA GLY A 116 11.51 -26.95 16.25
C GLY A 116 12.34 -26.28 15.14
N LEU A 117 13.59 -25.91 15.45
CA LEU A 117 14.47 -25.13 14.57
C LEU A 117 14.63 -25.73 13.15
N ARG A 118 14.62 -27.06 13.01
CA ARG A 118 14.69 -27.74 11.69
C ARG A 118 13.47 -27.40 10.83
N ASP A 119 12.27 -27.45 11.43
CA ASP A 119 11.03 -27.09 10.75
C ASP A 119 10.92 -25.57 10.53
N THR A 120 11.48 -24.74 11.42
CA THR A 120 11.58 -23.29 11.22
C THR A 120 12.43 -22.95 10.01
N LEU A 121 13.61 -23.56 9.86
CA LEU A 121 14.48 -23.37 8.69
C LEU A 121 13.81 -23.85 7.40
N PHE A 122 13.11 -24.98 7.42
CA PHE A 122 12.32 -25.46 6.28
C PHE A 122 11.19 -24.48 5.91
N ALA A 123 10.45 -23.97 6.89
CA ALA A 123 9.38 -22.99 6.67
C ALA A 123 9.92 -21.66 6.12
N VAL A 124 11.07 -21.17 6.62
CA VAL A 124 11.75 -19.98 6.11
C VAL A 124 12.23 -20.19 4.67
N ALA A 125 12.84 -21.34 4.34
CA ALA A 125 13.27 -21.64 2.98
C ALA A 125 12.10 -21.71 1.99
N LEU A 126 10.99 -22.37 2.38
CA LEU A 126 9.76 -22.43 1.59
C LEU A 126 9.15 -21.04 1.39
N TYR A 127 9.08 -20.25 2.45
CA TYR A 127 8.59 -18.87 2.42
C TYR A 127 9.43 -17.98 1.49
N LEU A 128 10.76 -17.98 1.63
CA LEU A 128 11.66 -17.18 0.78
C LEU A 128 11.59 -17.58 -0.69
N ARG A 129 11.50 -18.88 -1.01
CA ARG A 129 11.28 -19.37 -2.38
C ARG A 129 9.96 -18.86 -2.97
N ASN A 130 8.88 -18.95 -2.21
CA ASN A 130 7.54 -18.56 -2.64
C ASN A 130 7.39 -17.02 -2.75
N LEU A 131 8.07 -16.29 -1.86
CA LEU A 131 8.23 -14.84 -1.89
C LEU A 131 8.99 -14.39 -3.14
N LEU A 132 10.14 -15.01 -3.46
CA LEU A 132 10.94 -14.73 -4.65
C LEU A 132 10.11 -14.93 -5.93
N GLY A 133 9.44 -16.09 -6.05
CA GLY A 133 8.55 -16.37 -7.19
C GLY A 133 7.44 -15.32 -7.34
N THR A 134 6.82 -14.90 -6.22
CA THR A 134 5.80 -13.83 -6.23
C THR A 134 6.38 -12.49 -6.72
N HIS A 135 7.62 -12.13 -6.32
CA HIS A 135 8.24 -10.86 -6.75
C HIS A 135 8.71 -10.88 -8.21
N ILE A 136 9.16 -12.04 -8.72
CA ILE A 136 9.50 -12.22 -10.15
C ILE A 136 8.26 -11.99 -11.03
N GLU A 137 7.10 -12.57 -10.66
CA GLU A 137 5.86 -12.35 -11.42
C GLU A 137 5.37 -10.90 -11.38
N LEU A 138 5.54 -10.20 -10.25
CA LEU A 138 5.19 -8.78 -10.13
C LEU A 138 6.16 -7.88 -10.91
N ALA A 139 7.45 -8.22 -10.97
CA ALA A 139 8.43 -7.58 -11.83
C ALA A 139 8.06 -7.75 -13.31
N ILE A 140 7.71 -8.97 -13.73
CA ILE A 140 7.23 -9.28 -15.09
C ILE A 140 5.95 -8.50 -15.41
N ALA A 141 5.01 -8.43 -14.47
CA ALA A 141 3.78 -7.64 -14.64
C ALA A 141 4.06 -6.14 -14.84
N ALA A 142 4.97 -5.56 -14.04
CA ALA A 142 5.38 -4.16 -14.18
C ALA A 142 6.14 -3.93 -15.50
N SER A 143 7.03 -4.84 -15.90
CA SER A 143 7.77 -4.77 -17.16
C SER A 143 6.88 -4.94 -18.39
N LEU A 144 5.83 -5.78 -18.34
CA LEU A 144 4.82 -5.88 -19.40
C LEU A 144 4.07 -4.56 -19.60
N ILE A 145 3.69 -3.89 -18.50
CA ILE A 145 3.11 -2.53 -18.56
C ILE A 145 4.15 -1.57 -19.15
N GLY A 146 5.40 -1.61 -18.66
CA GLY A 146 6.49 -0.75 -19.12
C GLY A 146 6.81 -0.90 -20.60
N MET A 147 6.72 -2.11 -21.16
CA MET A 147 6.89 -2.33 -22.60
C MET A 147 5.76 -1.72 -23.44
N VAL A 148 4.50 -1.76 -22.96
CA VAL A 148 3.38 -1.08 -23.64
C VAL A 148 3.55 0.44 -23.60
N LEU A 149 4.01 0.99 -22.47
CA LEU A 149 4.30 2.43 -22.35
C LEU A 149 5.51 2.83 -23.22
N ALA A 150 6.59 2.03 -23.23
CA ALA A 150 7.76 2.25 -24.09
C ALA A 150 7.40 2.18 -25.57
N ALA A 151 6.59 1.19 -26.00
CA ALA A 151 6.07 1.10 -27.37
C ALA A 151 5.23 2.33 -27.74
N THR A 152 4.40 2.83 -26.82
CA THR A 152 3.59 4.04 -27.04
C THR A 152 4.46 5.29 -27.19
N ASN A 153 5.53 5.40 -26.39
CA ASN A 153 6.52 6.45 -26.53
C ASN A 153 7.26 6.35 -27.89
N LEU A 154 7.88 5.21 -28.21
CA LEU A 154 8.59 5.03 -29.49
C LEU A 154 7.67 5.30 -30.69
N LEU A 155 6.45 4.73 -30.72
CA LEU A 155 5.52 4.88 -31.84
C LEU A 155 5.09 6.32 -32.09
N LEU A 156 4.70 7.08 -31.05
CA LEU A 156 4.25 8.46 -31.26
C LEU A 156 5.42 9.33 -31.73
N TRP A 157 6.58 9.20 -31.10
CA TRP A 157 7.66 10.15 -31.29
C TRP A 157 8.58 9.83 -32.49
N ASP A 158 8.67 8.56 -32.93
CA ASP A 158 9.24 8.18 -34.23
C ASP A 158 8.40 8.79 -35.38
N ALA A 159 7.07 8.75 -35.24
CA ALA A 159 6.15 9.40 -36.18
C ALA A 159 6.27 10.93 -36.17
N VAL A 160 6.38 11.58 -34.99
CA VAL A 160 6.62 13.04 -34.89
C VAL A 160 7.97 13.42 -35.51
N PHE A 161 9.04 12.68 -35.23
CA PHE A 161 10.39 12.93 -35.76
C PHE A 161 10.44 12.83 -37.29
N ARG A 162 9.71 11.90 -37.90
CA ARG A 162 9.58 11.78 -39.37
C ARG A 162 8.64 12.79 -40.01
N ALA A 163 7.78 13.45 -39.22
CA ALA A 163 6.79 14.41 -39.71
C ALA A 163 7.21 15.88 -39.55
N VAL A 164 8.12 16.18 -38.61
CA VAL A 164 8.51 17.56 -38.26
C VAL A 164 10.02 17.75 -38.41
N ASP A 165 10.44 18.46 -39.46
CA ASP A 165 11.82 18.90 -39.61
C ASP A 165 12.12 20.05 -38.63
N LEU A 166 12.60 19.68 -37.45
CA LEU A 166 13.01 20.60 -36.38
C LEU A 166 14.31 21.37 -36.69
N ASN A 167 15.05 21.01 -37.74
CA ASN A 167 16.29 21.70 -38.16
C ASN A 167 16.02 22.85 -39.14
N SER A 168 14.89 22.83 -39.85
CA SER A 168 14.52 23.82 -40.87
C SER A 168 14.30 25.26 -40.37
N VAL A 169 14.28 25.52 -39.05
CA VAL A 169 13.92 26.82 -38.47
C VAL A 169 14.93 27.29 -37.39
N PRO A 170 15.64 28.42 -37.60
CA PRO A 170 16.53 29.03 -36.60
C PRO A 170 15.83 29.39 -35.27
N PRO A 171 16.53 29.35 -34.13
CA PRO A 171 15.91 29.55 -32.82
C PRO A 171 15.64 31.01 -32.41
N ASP A 172 16.20 32.01 -33.12
CA ASP A 172 16.38 33.37 -32.59
C ASP A 172 15.57 34.49 -33.29
N THR A 173 14.57 34.15 -34.11
CA THR A 173 13.79 35.14 -34.90
C THR A 173 12.27 35.04 -34.74
N VAL A 174 11.75 35.37 -33.55
CA VAL A 174 10.33 35.71 -33.33
C VAL A 174 10.23 36.83 -32.28
N SER A 175 9.69 37.99 -32.66
CA SER A 175 9.48 39.14 -31.77
C SER A 175 8.01 39.33 -31.32
N SER A 176 7.06 38.65 -31.98
CA SER A 176 5.64 38.71 -31.67
C SER A 176 4.97 37.34 -31.83
N VAL A 177 3.87 37.08 -31.13
CA VAL A 177 3.07 35.84 -31.27
C VAL A 177 2.22 35.87 -32.57
N THR A 178 2.11 37.02 -33.22
CA THR A 178 1.28 37.22 -34.43
C THR A 178 2.00 36.90 -35.75
N ASP A 179 3.33 36.77 -35.75
CA ASP A 179 4.15 36.54 -36.95
C ASP A 179 4.69 35.10 -37.08
N LEU A 180 4.16 34.17 -36.27
CA LEU A 180 4.58 32.76 -36.23
C LEU A 180 4.11 31.98 -37.47
N ASP A 181 5.05 31.46 -38.26
CA ASP A 181 4.75 30.56 -39.39
C ASP A 181 4.21 29.19 -38.90
N ALA A 182 3.49 28.47 -39.76
CA ALA A 182 2.87 27.18 -39.43
C ALA A 182 3.88 26.15 -38.90
N THR A 183 5.10 26.16 -39.44
CA THR A 183 6.24 25.34 -39.00
C THR A 183 6.70 25.70 -37.58
N GLN A 184 6.77 26.99 -37.24
CA GLN A 184 7.09 27.48 -35.90
C GLN A 184 6.00 27.12 -34.88
N TYR A 185 4.73 27.22 -35.25
CA TYR A 185 3.62 26.77 -34.41
C TYR A 185 3.69 25.26 -34.12
N VAL A 186 3.94 24.42 -35.13
CA VAL A 186 4.12 22.97 -34.94
C VAL A 186 5.30 22.68 -34.01
N ARG A 187 6.44 23.37 -34.20
CA ARG A 187 7.60 23.24 -33.32
C ARG A 187 7.29 23.62 -31.86
N LEU A 188 6.63 24.76 -31.62
CA LEU A 188 6.24 25.19 -30.27
C LEU A 188 5.25 24.21 -29.60
N LEU A 189 4.33 23.63 -30.38
CA LEU A 189 3.41 22.59 -29.89
C LEU A 189 4.16 21.30 -29.51
N VAL A 190 5.20 20.91 -30.26
CA VAL A 190 6.07 19.77 -29.94
C VAL A 190 6.93 20.06 -28.69
N GLU A 191 7.57 21.24 -28.61
CA GLU A 191 8.36 21.67 -27.44
C GLU A 191 7.51 21.83 -26.16
N TRP A 192 6.21 22.11 -26.29
CA TRP A 192 5.25 22.05 -25.18
C TRP A 192 4.82 20.62 -24.85
N ALA A 193 4.49 19.81 -25.86
CA ALA A 193 4.00 18.44 -25.66
C ALA A 193 5.02 17.56 -24.92
N THR A 194 6.29 17.69 -25.24
CA THR A 194 7.41 16.93 -24.63
C THR A 194 7.60 17.19 -23.12
N GLN A 195 6.92 18.20 -22.56
CA GLN A 195 6.90 18.48 -21.12
C GLN A 195 5.90 17.59 -20.35
N TRP A 196 5.00 16.91 -21.06
CA TRP A 196 3.92 16.08 -20.51
C TRP A 196 4.12 14.59 -20.81
N PRO A 197 3.58 13.68 -19.98
CA PRO A 197 3.61 12.24 -20.24
C PRO A 197 2.87 11.90 -21.53
N THR A 198 3.45 11.05 -22.37
CA THR A 198 2.93 10.73 -23.72
C THR A 198 1.47 10.24 -23.72
N LEU A 199 1.06 9.51 -22.67
CA LEU A 199 -0.33 9.06 -22.54
C LEU A 199 -1.34 10.17 -22.28
N TRP A 200 -0.95 11.32 -21.73
CA TRP A 200 -1.92 12.37 -21.35
C TRP A 200 -2.56 13.07 -22.55
N PHE A 201 -1.97 12.99 -23.75
CA PHE A 201 -2.66 13.42 -24.99
C PHE A 201 -3.93 12.61 -25.27
N THR A 202 -3.99 11.35 -24.81
CA THR A 202 -5.20 10.53 -24.94
C THR A 202 -6.35 11.01 -24.05
N LEU A 203 -6.12 11.87 -23.04
CA LEU A 203 -7.16 12.42 -22.16
C LEU A 203 -8.17 13.31 -22.89
N VAL A 204 -7.80 13.86 -24.07
CA VAL A 204 -8.71 14.67 -24.90
C VAL A 204 -9.96 13.87 -25.30
N GLY A 205 -9.82 12.57 -25.58
CA GLY A 205 -10.94 11.68 -25.91
C GLY A 205 -11.94 11.53 -24.76
N PRO A 206 -11.53 11.05 -23.57
CA PRO A 206 -12.35 11.01 -22.37
C PRO A 206 -12.92 12.38 -21.97
N PHE A 207 -12.17 13.48 -22.13
CA PHE A 207 -12.68 14.83 -21.85
C PHE A 207 -13.86 15.18 -22.76
N ILE A 208 -13.69 15.10 -24.08
CA ILE A 208 -14.78 15.36 -25.06
C ILE A 208 -15.96 14.41 -24.81
N ALA A 209 -15.71 13.13 -24.58
CA ALA A 209 -16.74 12.15 -24.28
C ALA A 209 -17.52 12.51 -23.00
N SER A 210 -16.85 13.01 -21.95
CA SER A 210 -17.51 13.45 -20.72
C SER A 210 -18.41 14.67 -20.92
N VAL A 211 -17.99 15.64 -21.75
CA VAL A 211 -18.80 16.81 -22.12
C VAL A 211 -20.02 16.37 -22.92
N VAL A 212 -19.85 15.52 -23.95
CA VAL A 212 -20.97 14.96 -24.74
C VAL A 212 -21.96 14.20 -23.85
N LEU A 213 -21.47 13.43 -22.87
CA LEU A 213 -22.31 12.70 -21.92
C LEU A 213 -23.10 13.63 -20.97
N ALA A 214 -22.49 14.74 -20.52
CA ALA A 214 -23.15 15.75 -19.70
C ALA A 214 -24.22 16.53 -20.49
N CYS A 215 -23.88 17.02 -21.69
CA CYS A 215 -24.83 17.65 -22.61
C CYS A 215 -26.00 16.70 -22.95
N ALA A 216 -25.71 15.42 -23.18
CA ALA A 216 -26.74 14.41 -23.43
C ALA A 216 -27.66 14.27 -22.22
N TYR A 217 -27.11 14.14 -21.01
CA TYR A 217 -27.88 14.02 -19.77
C TYR A 217 -28.82 15.21 -19.56
N TRP A 218 -28.34 16.45 -19.76
CA TRP A 218 -29.17 17.66 -19.65
C TRP A 218 -30.24 17.79 -20.73
N SER A 219 -30.06 17.15 -21.90
CA SER A 219 -31.07 17.13 -22.96
C SER A 219 -32.20 16.10 -22.75
N VAL A 220 -32.04 15.13 -21.84
CA VAL A 220 -33.08 14.12 -21.55
C VAL A 220 -34.23 14.75 -20.75
N ARG A 221 -35.35 15.00 -21.42
CA ARG A 221 -36.61 15.49 -20.83
C ARG A 221 -37.61 14.36 -20.63
N ASP A 222 -38.46 14.49 -19.61
CA ASP A 222 -39.47 13.47 -19.26
C ASP A 222 -40.62 13.40 -20.28
N LYS A 223 -40.89 14.51 -20.97
CA LYS A 223 -41.69 14.57 -22.21
C LYS A 223 -40.74 14.99 -23.36
N PRO A 224 -40.21 14.05 -24.17
CA PRO A 224 -39.37 14.39 -25.30
C PRO A 224 -40.18 15.09 -26.41
N SER A 225 -39.59 16.08 -27.07
CA SER A 225 -40.18 16.76 -28.22
C SER A 225 -39.14 16.87 -29.33
N ASN A 226 -39.34 16.13 -30.42
CA ASN A 226 -38.40 16.11 -31.54
C ASN A 226 -38.23 17.51 -32.16
N ALA A 227 -39.30 18.30 -32.27
CA ALA A 227 -39.23 19.67 -32.75
C ALA A 227 -38.34 20.55 -31.84
N SER A 228 -38.46 20.43 -30.52
CA SER A 228 -37.62 21.15 -29.57
C SER A 228 -36.15 20.71 -29.63
N MET A 229 -35.88 19.42 -29.85
CA MET A 229 -34.51 18.90 -30.02
C MET A 229 -33.88 19.35 -31.35
N LEU A 230 -34.63 19.30 -32.46
CA LEU A 230 -34.17 19.77 -33.77
C LEU A 230 -33.89 21.30 -33.76
N LEU A 231 -34.74 22.09 -33.10
CA LEU A 231 -34.49 23.53 -32.94
C LEU A 231 -33.24 23.82 -32.10
N GLN A 232 -32.98 23.04 -31.04
CA GLN A 232 -31.72 23.14 -30.27
C GLN A 232 -30.49 22.73 -31.11
N ILE A 233 -30.61 21.70 -31.95
CA ILE A 233 -29.53 21.30 -32.89
C ILE A 233 -29.23 22.45 -33.87
N GLY A 234 -30.26 23.03 -34.49
CA GLY A 234 -30.11 24.17 -35.40
C GLY A 234 -29.50 25.41 -34.71
N MET A 235 -29.93 25.71 -33.48
CA MET A 235 -29.38 26.79 -32.66
C MET A 235 -27.89 26.60 -32.38
N TRP A 236 -27.47 25.41 -31.93
CA TRP A 236 -26.06 25.14 -31.67
C TRP A 236 -25.21 25.17 -32.95
N LEU A 237 -25.69 24.59 -34.05
CA LEU A 237 -25.02 24.70 -35.36
C LEU A 237 -24.83 26.16 -35.78
N ALA A 238 -25.86 27.00 -35.68
CA ALA A 238 -25.77 28.43 -36.00
C ALA A 238 -24.78 29.17 -35.08
N LEU A 239 -24.77 28.89 -33.78
CA LEU A 239 -23.81 29.46 -32.83
C LEU A 239 -22.37 29.03 -33.13
N GLY A 240 -22.15 27.76 -33.52
CA GLY A 240 -20.84 27.24 -33.91
C GLY A 240 -20.32 27.87 -35.21
N ILE A 241 -21.17 28.01 -36.22
CA ILE A 241 -20.83 28.67 -37.48
C ILE A 241 -20.54 30.16 -37.25
N GLY A 242 -21.40 30.87 -36.49
CA GLY A 242 -21.19 32.27 -36.15
C GLY A 242 -19.89 32.53 -35.38
N ALA A 243 -19.56 31.66 -34.42
CA ALA A 243 -18.29 31.71 -33.71
C ALA A 243 -17.08 31.49 -34.64
N SER A 244 -17.15 30.54 -35.57
CA SER A 244 -16.10 30.30 -36.58
C SER A 244 -15.87 31.52 -37.49
N LEU A 245 -16.95 32.18 -37.94
CA LEU A 245 -16.88 33.32 -38.84
C LEU A 245 -16.39 34.62 -38.17
N ILE A 246 -16.85 34.89 -36.95
CA ILE A 246 -16.59 36.15 -36.24
C ILE A 246 -15.37 36.05 -35.31
N GLY A 247 -15.11 34.88 -34.74
CA GLY A 247 -14.16 34.70 -33.64
C GLY A 247 -12.70 34.97 -34.00
N GLY A 248 -12.24 34.51 -35.16
CA GLY A 248 -10.87 34.77 -35.64
C GLY A 248 -10.58 36.27 -35.77
N PRO A 249 -11.40 37.03 -36.53
CA PRO A 249 -11.31 38.49 -36.59
C PRO A 249 -11.41 39.18 -35.22
N LEU A 250 -12.25 38.68 -34.30
CA LEU A 250 -12.39 39.25 -32.96
C LEU A 250 -11.12 39.03 -32.11
N VAL A 251 -10.54 37.83 -32.15
CA VAL A 251 -9.28 37.47 -31.50
C VAL A 251 -8.15 38.35 -31.99
N GLN A 252 -8.00 38.51 -33.31
CA GLN A 252 -6.96 39.36 -33.91
C GLN A 252 -7.14 40.84 -33.56
N ARG A 253 -8.39 41.36 -33.60
CA ARG A 253 -8.68 42.79 -33.40
C ARG A 253 -8.56 43.26 -31.94
N TYR A 254 -8.70 42.36 -30.97
CA TYR A 254 -8.72 42.69 -29.54
C TYR A 254 -7.70 41.89 -28.70
N SER A 255 -6.68 41.30 -29.34
CA SER A 255 -5.64 40.47 -28.69
C SER A 255 -6.22 39.36 -27.79
N GLY A 256 -7.29 38.72 -28.26
CA GLY A 256 -8.01 37.69 -27.51
C GLY A 256 -7.24 36.37 -27.42
N PRO A 257 -7.59 35.46 -26.48
CA PRO A 257 -6.96 34.15 -26.40
C PRO A 257 -7.31 33.29 -27.61
N VAL A 258 -6.34 32.95 -28.45
CA VAL A 258 -6.55 32.27 -29.75
C VAL A 258 -7.32 30.95 -29.64
N TRP A 259 -7.26 30.27 -28.48
CA TRP A 259 -7.99 29.04 -28.21
C TRP A 259 -9.50 29.22 -27.95
N ILE A 260 -10.00 30.43 -27.69
CA ILE A 260 -11.38 30.64 -27.22
C ILE A 260 -12.42 30.30 -28.29
N THR A 261 -12.14 30.67 -29.55
CA THR A 261 -13.00 30.37 -30.70
C THR A 261 -13.11 28.87 -30.98
N PRO A 262 -12.01 28.12 -31.22
CA PRO A 262 -12.10 26.67 -31.45
C PRO A 262 -12.66 25.91 -30.23
N ALA A 263 -12.43 26.38 -29.00
CA ALA A 263 -13.04 25.79 -27.80
C ALA A 263 -14.57 25.93 -27.80
N PHE A 264 -15.11 27.11 -28.15
CA PHE A 264 -16.57 27.30 -28.24
C PHE A 264 -17.20 26.51 -29.39
N VAL A 265 -16.53 26.45 -30.56
CA VAL A 265 -16.97 25.62 -31.70
C VAL A 265 -17.01 24.14 -31.31
N GLY A 266 -15.97 23.64 -30.64
CA GLY A 266 -15.91 22.27 -30.11
C GLY A 266 -17.00 21.97 -29.08
N PHE A 267 -17.28 22.90 -28.16
CA PHE A 267 -18.37 22.78 -27.20
C PHE A 267 -19.76 22.73 -27.88
N SER A 268 -19.98 23.56 -28.90
CA SER A 268 -21.22 23.51 -29.70
C SER A 268 -21.38 22.17 -30.43
N MET A 269 -20.31 21.66 -31.04
CA MET A 269 -20.33 20.34 -31.68
C MET A 269 -20.61 19.21 -30.67
N CYS A 270 -20.12 19.31 -29.43
CA CYS A 270 -20.48 18.37 -28.37
C CYS A 270 -21.99 18.37 -28.06
N TRP A 271 -22.63 19.55 -28.04
CA TRP A 271 -24.08 19.67 -27.91
C TRP A 271 -24.85 19.07 -29.09
N VAL A 272 -24.41 19.31 -30.33
CA VAL A 272 -25.03 18.75 -31.53
C VAL A 272 -24.96 17.21 -31.50
N VAL A 273 -23.79 16.63 -31.24
CA VAL A 273 -23.61 15.16 -31.13
C VAL A 273 -24.47 14.58 -30.00
N ALA A 274 -24.52 15.24 -28.84
CA ALA A 274 -25.34 14.83 -27.71
C ALA A 274 -26.84 14.82 -28.03
N LEU A 275 -27.36 15.90 -28.64
CA LEU A 275 -28.76 16.05 -29.01
C LEU A 275 -29.18 15.03 -30.08
N VAL A 276 -28.35 14.83 -31.11
CA VAL A 276 -28.59 13.80 -32.14
C VAL A 276 -28.62 12.41 -31.52
N TRP A 277 -27.69 12.09 -30.62
CA TRP A 277 -27.65 10.77 -29.96
C TRP A 277 -28.87 10.52 -29.06
N VAL A 278 -29.33 11.54 -28.32
CA VAL A 278 -30.54 11.44 -27.50
C VAL A 278 -31.80 11.36 -28.38
N LEU A 279 -31.86 12.08 -29.50
CA LEU A 279 -32.96 11.99 -30.48
C LEU A 279 -33.10 10.57 -31.08
N PHE A 280 -31.98 9.89 -31.39
CA PHE A 280 -32.02 8.50 -31.84
C PHE A 280 -32.39 7.49 -30.73
N LYS A 281 -32.14 7.80 -29.46
CA LYS A 281 -32.43 6.91 -28.32
C LYS A 281 -33.77 7.13 -27.63
N SER A 282 -34.36 8.32 -27.71
CA SER A 282 -35.62 8.69 -27.02
C SER A 282 -36.77 7.77 -27.40
N HIS A 283 -36.85 7.39 -28.67
CA HIS A 283 -37.83 6.43 -29.22
C HIS A 283 -37.66 4.98 -28.74
N ARG A 284 -36.58 4.65 -27.99
CA ARG A 284 -36.25 3.27 -27.61
C ARG A 284 -36.05 3.04 -26.10
N LYS A 285 -36.00 4.09 -25.27
CA LYS A 285 -35.79 3.97 -23.80
C LYS A 285 -36.51 5.06 -23.02
N ALA A 286 -37.08 4.69 -21.88
CA ALA A 286 -37.65 5.64 -20.92
C ALA A 286 -36.58 6.64 -20.40
N PRO A 287 -36.95 7.91 -20.14
CA PRO A 287 -36.01 8.97 -19.72
C PRO A 287 -35.12 8.59 -18.52
N ALA A 288 -35.69 7.98 -17.47
CA ALA A 288 -34.94 7.56 -16.28
C ALA A 288 -33.88 6.47 -16.59
N ALA A 289 -34.24 5.49 -17.43
CA ALA A 289 -33.31 4.45 -17.87
C ALA A 289 -32.18 5.02 -18.76
N MET A 290 -32.46 6.08 -19.52
CA MET A 290 -31.44 6.78 -20.31
C MET A 290 -30.51 7.62 -19.43
N ARG A 291 -31.05 8.38 -18.46
CA ARG A 291 -30.25 9.14 -17.48
C ARG A 291 -29.27 8.21 -16.73
N ASN A 292 -29.73 7.05 -16.27
CA ASN A 292 -28.85 6.05 -15.64
C ASN A 292 -27.77 5.53 -16.60
N GLU A 293 -28.10 5.18 -17.85
CA GLU A 293 -27.09 4.71 -18.82
C GLU A 293 -26.04 5.79 -19.15
N LEU A 294 -26.44 7.06 -19.19
CA LEU A 294 -25.53 8.19 -19.43
C LEU A 294 -24.60 8.40 -18.23
N THR A 295 -25.11 8.34 -16.99
CA THR A 295 -24.31 8.41 -15.76
C THR A 295 -23.36 7.22 -15.63
N ASP A 296 -23.80 6.00 -15.96
CA ASP A 296 -22.94 4.80 -16.00
C ASP A 296 -21.77 4.98 -16.98
N ARG A 297 -22.06 5.46 -18.20
CA ARG A 297 -21.04 5.74 -19.22
C ARG A 297 -20.09 6.85 -18.77
N LEU A 298 -20.60 7.91 -18.14
CA LEU A 298 -19.79 9.01 -17.61
C LEU A 298 -18.85 8.53 -16.50
N ALA A 299 -19.34 7.71 -15.58
CA ALA A 299 -18.51 7.07 -14.56
C ALA A 299 -17.43 6.16 -15.18
N SER A 300 -17.77 5.41 -16.25
CA SER A 300 -16.79 4.61 -17.00
C SER A 300 -15.70 5.49 -17.63
N VAL A 301 -16.08 6.59 -18.31
CA VAL A 301 -15.15 7.55 -18.93
C VAL A 301 -14.25 8.22 -17.90
N ILE A 302 -14.78 8.61 -16.74
CA ILE A 302 -13.99 9.19 -15.63
C ILE A 302 -12.99 8.15 -15.07
N ASN A 303 -13.39 6.89 -14.91
CA ASN A 303 -12.46 5.83 -14.50
C ASN A 303 -11.35 5.59 -15.54
N THR A 304 -11.66 5.66 -16.84
CA THR A 304 -10.65 5.60 -17.92
C THR A 304 -9.70 6.79 -17.86
N ALA A 305 -10.20 8.01 -17.66
CA ALA A 305 -9.37 9.20 -17.50
C ALA A 305 -8.44 9.09 -16.28
N LEU A 306 -8.94 8.65 -15.12
CA LEU A 306 -8.14 8.42 -13.92
C LEU A 306 -7.05 7.35 -14.13
N LEU A 307 -7.34 6.30 -14.90
CA LEU A 307 -6.33 5.30 -15.28
C LEU A 307 -5.23 5.90 -16.17
N ILE A 308 -5.59 6.72 -17.16
CA ILE A 308 -4.63 7.42 -18.04
C ILE A 308 -3.77 8.41 -17.22
N VAL A 309 -4.37 9.15 -16.28
CA VAL A 309 -3.63 10.01 -15.33
C VAL A 309 -2.60 9.18 -14.57
N MET A 310 -3.02 8.08 -13.91
CA MET A 310 -2.13 7.21 -13.14
C MET A 310 -1.02 6.56 -13.98
N LEU A 311 -1.31 6.13 -15.21
CA LEU A 311 -0.31 5.55 -16.11
C LEU A 311 0.70 6.61 -16.59
N GLY A 312 0.27 7.85 -16.85
CA GLY A 312 1.21 8.94 -17.16
C GLY A 312 2.00 9.44 -15.95
N LEU A 313 1.48 9.30 -14.73
CA LEU A 313 2.30 9.48 -13.51
C LEU A 313 3.38 8.39 -13.40
N LEU A 314 3.05 7.13 -13.67
CA LEU A 314 4.03 6.03 -13.72
C LEU A 314 5.08 6.25 -14.82
N ASP A 315 4.67 6.61 -16.04
CA ASP A 315 5.55 6.99 -17.16
C ASP A 315 6.50 8.14 -16.77
N ARG A 316 5.97 9.19 -16.12
CA ARG A 316 6.79 10.33 -15.67
C ARG A 316 7.79 9.98 -14.58
N SER A 317 7.42 9.11 -13.64
CA SER A 317 8.32 8.63 -12.57
C SER A 317 9.35 7.65 -13.11
N ALA A 318 8.97 6.77 -14.04
CA ALA A 318 9.87 5.85 -14.72
C ALA A 318 10.93 6.59 -15.56
N TRP A 319 10.53 7.62 -16.31
CA TRP A 319 11.47 8.47 -17.05
C TRP A 319 12.52 9.14 -16.15
N TRP A 320 12.14 9.59 -14.94
CA TRP A 320 13.10 10.13 -13.99
C TRP A 320 14.06 9.04 -13.47
N LEU A 321 13.53 7.90 -13.03
CA LEU A 321 14.34 6.76 -12.54
C LEU A 321 15.25 6.14 -13.63
N ALA A 322 14.87 6.26 -14.90
CA ALA A 322 15.68 5.85 -16.05
C ALA A 322 16.83 6.82 -16.31
N ALA A 323 16.58 8.13 -16.28
CA ALA A 323 17.57 9.18 -16.56
C ALA A 323 18.59 9.37 -15.44
N GLU A 324 18.26 8.99 -14.20
CA GLU A 324 19.20 8.96 -13.07
C GLU A 324 20.30 7.90 -13.31
N ASP A 325 21.48 8.08 -12.70
CA ASP A 325 22.59 7.13 -12.87
C ASP A 325 22.24 5.68 -12.41
N SER A 326 22.91 4.72 -13.06
CA SER A 326 22.88 3.29 -12.77
C SER A 326 23.05 2.92 -11.29
N GLN A 327 24.03 3.48 -10.58
CA GLN A 327 24.27 3.19 -9.16
C GLN A 327 23.15 3.77 -8.29
N GLN A 328 22.66 4.98 -8.61
CA GLN A 328 21.49 5.57 -7.92
C GLN A 328 20.21 4.75 -8.15
N ARG A 329 19.95 4.30 -9.39
CA ARG A 329 18.81 3.44 -9.73
C ARG A 329 18.87 2.10 -8.98
N VAL A 330 20.03 1.46 -8.87
CA VAL A 330 20.22 0.26 -8.03
C VAL A 330 19.96 0.58 -6.55
N SER A 331 20.44 1.72 -6.06
CA SER A 331 20.27 2.16 -4.66
C SER A 331 18.81 2.38 -4.30
N TYR A 332 18.01 3.00 -5.18
CA TYR A 332 16.55 3.11 -4.99
C TYR A 332 15.85 1.75 -4.98
N GLY A 333 16.30 0.79 -5.79
CA GLY A 333 15.82 -0.59 -5.76
C GLY A 333 16.08 -1.27 -4.41
N ALA A 334 17.29 -1.08 -3.86
CA ALA A 334 17.65 -1.58 -2.53
C ALA A 334 16.81 -0.94 -1.41
N VAL A 335 16.58 0.38 -1.44
CA VAL A 335 15.71 1.07 -0.47
C VAL A 335 14.26 0.56 -0.54
N LEU A 336 13.72 0.35 -1.74
CA LEU A 336 12.38 -0.22 -1.92
C LEU A 336 12.30 -1.68 -1.44
N LEU A 337 13.36 -2.48 -1.62
CA LEU A 337 13.46 -3.84 -1.10
C LEU A 337 13.49 -3.87 0.44
N VAL A 338 14.25 -2.96 1.08
CA VAL A 338 14.30 -2.82 2.55
C VAL A 338 12.96 -2.33 3.10
N LEU A 339 12.32 -1.34 2.46
CA LEU A 339 10.99 -0.86 2.85
C LEU A 339 9.93 -1.96 2.73
N ALA A 340 9.95 -2.72 1.63
CA ALA A 340 9.09 -3.88 1.46
C ALA A 340 9.33 -4.93 2.56
N ALA A 341 10.60 -5.22 2.88
CA ALA A 341 11.00 -6.18 3.92
C ALA A 341 10.55 -5.77 5.33
N ALA A 342 10.80 -4.53 5.75
CA ALA A 342 10.36 -4.02 7.05
C ALA A 342 8.84 -4.09 7.20
N LEU A 343 8.11 -3.78 6.13
CA LEU A 343 6.64 -3.80 6.14
C LEU A 343 6.05 -5.23 6.21
N ARG A 344 6.82 -6.27 5.86
CA ARG A 344 6.44 -7.69 6.10
C ARG A 344 6.39 -8.04 7.58
N GLY A 345 7.29 -7.46 8.40
CA GLY A 345 7.30 -7.67 9.85
C GLY A 345 6.19 -6.89 10.57
N VAL A 346 5.89 -5.68 10.10
CA VAL A 346 4.87 -4.81 10.70
C VAL A 346 3.44 -5.25 10.37
N LEU A 347 3.17 -5.73 9.15
CA LEU A 347 1.80 -6.05 8.71
C LEU A 347 1.07 -7.11 9.58
N PRO A 348 1.68 -8.25 9.98
CA PRO A 348 1.08 -9.18 10.91
C PRO A 348 0.72 -8.54 12.25
N MET A 349 1.58 -7.65 12.77
CA MET A 349 1.37 -7.00 14.08
C MET A 349 0.21 -6.01 14.06
N LEU A 350 0.04 -5.27 12.95
CA LEU A 350 -1.09 -4.37 12.72
C LEU A 350 -2.44 -5.10 12.60
N LEU A 351 -2.42 -6.41 12.29
CA LEU A 351 -3.61 -7.24 12.09
C LEU A 351 -3.84 -8.24 13.24
N SER A 352 -2.83 -8.56 14.04
CA SER A 352 -2.94 -9.41 15.24
C SER A 352 -3.58 -8.70 16.43
N HIS A 353 -3.43 -7.37 16.53
CA HIS A 353 -4.08 -6.57 17.55
C HIS A 353 -5.60 -6.46 17.27
N ARG A 354 -6.33 -7.51 17.67
CA ARG A 354 -7.80 -7.48 17.77
C ARG A 354 -8.28 -6.48 18.84
N GLN A 355 -7.45 -6.11 19.83
CA GLN A 355 -7.72 -5.00 20.76
C GLN A 355 -8.21 -3.77 20.01
N GLU A 356 -9.43 -3.33 20.31
CA GLU A 356 -10.09 -2.28 19.55
C GLU A 356 -9.79 -0.90 20.14
N ILE A 357 -8.68 -0.30 19.69
CA ILE A 357 -8.45 1.14 19.81
C ILE A 357 -9.71 1.84 19.25
N PRO A 358 -10.52 2.52 20.08
CA PRO A 358 -11.93 2.73 19.77
C PRO A 358 -12.17 3.68 18.59
N GLY A 359 -13.13 3.31 17.75
CA GLY A 359 -13.77 4.14 16.71
C GLY A 359 -12.87 4.55 15.54
N VAL A 360 -11.89 5.42 15.79
CA VAL A 360 -11.16 6.18 14.76
C VAL A 360 -9.76 5.62 14.53
N GLY A 361 -8.99 5.36 15.59
CA GLY A 361 -7.56 5.00 15.51
C GLY A 361 -7.28 3.79 14.61
N LYS A 362 -7.99 2.68 14.84
CA LYS A 362 -7.87 1.44 14.04
C LYS A 362 -8.27 1.65 12.57
N SER A 363 -9.30 2.45 12.29
CA SER A 363 -9.74 2.74 10.92
C SER A 363 -8.74 3.62 10.15
N VAL A 364 -8.19 4.64 10.82
CA VAL A 364 -7.12 5.51 10.29
C VAL A 364 -5.85 4.70 10.06
N MET A 365 -5.39 3.91 11.03
CA MET A 365 -4.20 3.05 10.92
C MET A 365 -4.29 2.08 9.74
N LEU A 366 -5.41 1.35 9.60
CA LEU A 366 -5.65 0.45 8.46
C LEU A 366 -5.81 1.20 7.12
N THR A 367 -6.07 2.50 7.14
CA THR A 367 -6.12 3.34 5.93
C THR A 367 -4.73 3.85 5.57
N ILE A 368 -3.93 4.30 6.54
CA ILE A 368 -2.51 4.64 6.36
C ILE A 368 -1.74 3.44 5.82
N ALA A 369 -1.89 2.24 6.41
CA ALA A 369 -1.28 1.02 5.90
C ALA A 369 -1.74 0.69 4.47
N SER A 370 -3.01 0.93 4.13
CA SER A 370 -3.50 0.79 2.75
C SER A 370 -2.98 1.86 1.79
N LEU A 371 -2.63 3.06 2.25
CA LEU A 371 -2.01 4.10 1.42
C LEU A 371 -0.54 3.79 1.19
N LEU A 372 0.18 3.37 2.23
CA LEU A 372 1.58 2.90 2.15
C LEU A 372 1.72 1.70 1.21
N GLY A 373 0.79 0.75 1.22
CA GLY A 373 0.79 -0.37 0.28
C GLY A 373 0.63 0.03 -1.18
N LEU A 374 -0.27 0.98 -1.47
CA LEU A 374 -0.47 1.51 -2.82
C LEU A 374 0.72 2.38 -3.27
N ALA A 375 1.32 3.15 -2.37
CA ALA A 375 2.53 3.92 -2.64
C ALA A 375 3.74 2.99 -2.93
N LEU A 376 3.94 1.94 -2.13
CA LEU A 376 4.99 0.94 -2.37
C LEU A 376 4.80 0.24 -3.72
N ALA A 377 3.57 -0.13 -4.10
CA ALA A 377 3.28 -0.67 -5.43
C ALA A 377 3.58 0.32 -6.55
N PHE A 378 3.21 1.60 -6.39
CA PHE A 378 3.50 2.65 -7.38
C PHE A 378 5.01 2.82 -7.56
N CYS A 379 5.77 2.93 -6.48
CA CYS A 379 7.23 3.12 -6.54
C CYS A 379 7.95 1.89 -7.13
N LEU A 380 7.56 0.66 -6.74
CA LEU A 380 8.11 -0.56 -7.33
C LEU A 380 7.76 -0.70 -8.82
N ALA A 381 6.53 -0.36 -9.22
CA ALA A 381 6.15 -0.36 -10.64
C ALA A 381 6.93 0.69 -11.44
N ALA A 382 7.01 1.92 -10.96
CA ALA A 382 7.80 2.98 -11.59
C ALA A 382 9.29 2.63 -11.70
N TRP A 383 9.85 1.92 -10.71
CA TRP A 383 11.22 1.44 -10.74
C TRP A 383 11.45 0.37 -11.82
N TRP A 384 10.60 -0.66 -11.89
CA TRP A 384 10.71 -1.69 -12.94
C TRP A 384 10.47 -1.12 -14.34
N ILE A 385 9.52 -0.19 -14.51
CA ILE A 385 9.30 0.51 -15.78
C ILE A 385 10.51 1.40 -16.12
N GLY A 386 11.11 2.06 -15.12
CA GLY A 386 12.35 2.85 -15.28
C GLY A 386 13.56 2.01 -15.71
N VAL A 387 13.67 0.77 -15.23
CA VAL A 387 14.67 -0.20 -15.73
C VAL A 387 14.40 -0.53 -17.21
N VAL A 388 13.16 -0.85 -17.59
CA VAL A 388 12.79 -1.07 -19.01
C VAL A 388 13.11 0.16 -19.86
N TYR A 389 12.82 1.37 -19.39
CA TYR A 389 13.10 2.62 -20.10
C TYR A 389 14.61 2.88 -20.25
N SER A 390 15.41 2.54 -19.23
CA SER A 390 16.86 2.69 -19.30
C SER A 390 17.52 1.80 -20.36
N VAL A 391 16.87 0.69 -20.74
CA VAL A 391 17.34 -0.23 -21.80
C VAL A 391 16.66 0.01 -23.14
N ALA A 392 15.37 0.39 -23.16
CA ALA A 392 14.58 0.51 -24.39
C ALA A 392 14.49 1.93 -24.96
N LEU A 393 14.63 2.98 -24.14
CA LEU A 393 14.40 4.38 -24.56
C LEU A 393 15.67 5.23 -24.53
N LEU A 394 16.58 5.01 -23.57
CA LEU A 394 17.86 5.74 -23.56
C LEU A 394 18.75 5.47 -24.79
N PRO A 395 18.85 4.23 -25.35
CA PRO A 395 19.68 3.98 -26.53
C PRO A 395 19.19 4.65 -27.83
N VAL A 396 18.03 5.31 -27.82
CA VAL A 396 17.58 6.18 -28.93
C VAL A 396 18.45 7.43 -29.02
N PHE A 397 18.99 7.91 -27.89
CA PHE A 397 19.90 9.05 -27.88
C PHE A 397 21.32 8.60 -28.22
N THR A 398 21.90 9.17 -29.28
CA THR A 398 23.29 8.94 -29.68
C THR A 398 24.02 10.27 -29.88
N PRO A 399 25.36 10.32 -29.80
CA PRO A 399 26.12 11.54 -30.11
C PRO A 399 25.87 12.10 -31.52
N ALA A 400 25.40 11.27 -32.46
CA ALA A 400 25.09 11.66 -33.83
C ALA A 400 23.62 12.11 -34.04
N GLY A 401 22.74 11.96 -33.03
CA GLY A 401 21.31 12.23 -33.15
C GLY A 401 20.44 11.09 -32.62
N LEU A 402 19.21 11.00 -33.14
CA LEU A 402 18.17 10.09 -32.65
C LEU A 402 18.05 8.84 -33.53
N ASP A 403 18.22 7.66 -32.93
CA ASP A 403 18.13 6.36 -33.61
C ASP A 403 17.06 5.48 -32.96
N PHE A 404 15.81 5.67 -33.41
CA PHE A 404 14.65 4.88 -32.96
C PHE A 404 14.81 3.37 -33.25
N THR A 405 15.64 2.98 -34.22
CA THR A 405 15.92 1.58 -34.55
C THR A 405 16.51 0.84 -33.36
N ARG A 406 17.41 1.49 -32.60
CA ARG A 406 17.99 0.95 -31.36
C ARG A 406 16.91 0.73 -30.30
N GLY A 407 16.01 1.70 -30.13
CA GLY A 407 14.92 1.60 -29.17
C GLY A 407 13.96 0.46 -29.50
N TRP A 408 13.56 0.34 -30.77
CA TRP A 408 12.73 -0.77 -31.24
C TRP A 408 13.43 -2.12 -31.14
N ALA A 409 14.73 -2.20 -31.43
CA ALA A 409 15.51 -3.44 -31.28
C ALA A 409 15.59 -3.89 -29.82
N TRP A 410 15.97 -3.01 -28.89
CA TRP A 410 16.01 -3.33 -27.46
C TRP A 410 14.63 -3.67 -26.89
N LEU A 411 13.59 -2.89 -27.24
CA LEU A 411 12.22 -3.20 -26.83
C LEU A 411 11.76 -4.55 -27.38
N GLY A 412 12.08 -4.88 -28.63
CA GLY A 412 11.83 -6.18 -29.25
C GLY A 412 12.54 -7.31 -28.52
N THR A 413 13.82 -7.14 -28.14
CA THR A 413 14.57 -8.12 -27.36
C THR A 413 13.93 -8.37 -25.98
N ILE A 414 13.55 -7.32 -25.26
CA ILE A 414 12.85 -7.44 -23.97
C ILE A 414 11.48 -8.11 -24.15
N ALA A 415 10.75 -7.77 -25.23
CA ALA A 415 9.45 -8.36 -25.55
C ALA A 415 9.55 -9.85 -25.91
N VAL A 416 10.62 -10.28 -26.59
CA VAL A 416 10.89 -11.71 -26.81
C VAL A 416 11.16 -12.41 -25.49
N ILE A 417 12.03 -11.88 -24.63
CA ILE A 417 12.41 -12.54 -23.37
C ILE A 417 11.24 -12.56 -22.36
N ILE A 418 10.73 -11.39 -21.98
CA ILE A 418 9.68 -11.26 -20.94
C ILE A 418 8.32 -11.70 -21.50
N GLY A 419 8.01 -11.36 -22.75
CA GLY A 419 6.75 -11.73 -23.38
C GLY A 419 6.62 -13.23 -23.63
N SER A 420 7.66 -13.91 -24.14
CA SER A 420 7.61 -15.38 -24.31
C SER A 420 7.45 -16.09 -22.97
N TYR A 421 8.21 -15.71 -21.94
CA TYR A 421 8.03 -16.25 -20.58
C TYR A 421 6.60 -16.06 -20.09
N ALA A 422 6.05 -14.84 -20.18
CA ALA A 422 4.73 -14.53 -19.68
C ALA A 422 3.61 -15.23 -20.46
N ILE A 423 3.76 -15.43 -21.77
CA ILE A 423 2.80 -16.16 -22.62
C ILE A 423 2.86 -17.67 -22.33
N VAL A 424 4.05 -18.28 -22.33
CA VAL A 424 4.25 -19.72 -22.10
C VAL A 424 3.80 -20.11 -20.70
N THR A 425 4.24 -19.37 -19.67
CA THR A 425 3.89 -19.65 -18.28
C THR A 425 2.54 -19.07 -17.85
N GLY A 426 1.94 -18.20 -18.67
CA GLY A 426 0.70 -17.49 -18.35
C GLY A 426 -0.52 -18.39 -18.13
N ARG A 427 -0.51 -19.60 -18.70
CA ARG A 427 -1.56 -20.62 -18.49
C ARG A 427 -1.47 -21.33 -17.13
N ASN A 428 -0.34 -21.24 -16.42
CA ASN A 428 -0.12 -21.93 -15.15
C ASN A 428 -0.86 -21.21 -14.00
N PHE A 429 -2.16 -21.46 -13.89
CA PHE A 429 -3.02 -20.92 -12.83
C PHE A 429 -2.64 -21.45 -11.44
N ALA A 430 -2.28 -22.74 -11.35
CA ALA A 430 -1.89 -23.41 -10.10
C ALA A 430 -0.69 -22.74 -9.41
N PHE A 431 0.20 -22.07 -10.17
CA PHE A 431 1.29 -21.27 -9.62
C PHE A 431 0.81 -20.26 -8.56
N LEU A 432 -0.38 -19.68 -8.71
CA LEU A 432 -0.92 -18.70 -7.75
C LEU A 432 -1.03 -19.29 -6.33
N ASN A 433 -1.39 -20.56 -6.23
CA ASN A 433 -1.56 -21.29 -4.97
C ASN A 433 -0.23 -21.91 -4.49
N VAL A 434 0.59 -22.43 -5.42
CA VAL A 434 1.88 -23.04 -5.09
C VAL A 434 2.94 -22.00 -4.67
N SER A 435 2.86 -20.76 -5.17
CA SER A 435 3.67 -19.59 -4.76
C SER A 435 3.18 -18.91 -3.48
N SER A 436 2.22 -19.50 -2.76
CA SER A 436 1.62 -18.96 -1.54
C SER A 436 2.02 -19.78 -0.30
N LEU A 437 1.63 -19.36 0.89
CA LEU A 437 1.79 -20.16 2.11
C LEU A 437 0.72 -21.26 2.26
N HIS A 438 -0.35 -21.22 1.45
CA HIS A 438 -1.47 -22.16 1.51
C HIS A 438 -1.01 -23.62 1.48
N MET A 439 -0.10 -24.00 0.56
CA MET A 439 0.30 -25.41 0.40
C MET A 439 1.09 -25.95 1.60
N PHE A 440 1.86 -25.11 2.29
CA PHE A 440 2.53 -25.47 3.55
C PHE A 440 1.51 -25.64 4.68
N TYR A 441 0.61 -24.66 4.82
CA TYR A 441 -0.45 -24.65 5.83
C TYR A 441 -1.40 -25.86 5.68
N LYS A 442 -1.85 -26.16 4.45
CA LYS A 442 -2.59 -27.40 4.13
C LYS A 442 -1.82 -28.63 4.58
N ALA A 443 -0.54 -28.76 4.20
CA ALA A 443 0.24 -29.95 4.52
C ALA A 443 0.40 -30.16 6.04
N ARG A 444 0.47 -29.10 6.85
CA ARG A 444 0.51 -29.19 8.32
C ARG A 444 -0.86 -29.57 8.91
N ILE A 445 -1.96 -29.01 8.41
CA ILE A 445 -3.32 -29.40 8.85
C ILE A 445 -3.60 -30.87 8.52
N VAL A 446 -3.31 -31.29 7.29
CA VAL A 446 -3.55 -32.66 6.80
C VAL A 446 -2.86 -33.67 7.73
N ARG A 447 -1.56 -33.51 8.00
CA ARG A 447 -0.82 -34.45 8.85
C ARG A 447 -1.19 -34.33 10.33
N GLY A 448 -1.38 -33.11 10.83
CA GLY A 448 -1.69 -32.86 12.25
C GLY A 448 -3.08 -33.36 12.66
N TYR A 449 -4.10 -33.06 11.85
CA TYR A 449 -5.51 -33.29 12.21
C TYR A 449 -6.16 -34.45 11.44
N LEU A 450 -6.02 -34.54 10.12
CA LEU A 450 -6.61 -35.66 9.37
C LEU A 450 -5.78 -36.95 9.51
N GLY A 451 -4.45 -36.82 9.65
CA GLY A 451 -3.55 -37.91 10.00
C GLY A 451 -3.88 -38.59 11.35
N ALA A 452 -4.61 -37.92 12.24
CA ALA A 452 -5.13 -38.52 13.46
C ALA A 452 -6.18 -39.63 13.19
N ALA A 453 -6.83 -39.61 12.01
CA ALA A 453 -7.74 -40.67 11.57
C ALA A 453 -7.06 -41.73 10.70
N ASN A 454 -5.78 -41.55 10.33
CA ASN A 454 -5.08 -42.45 9.42
C ASN A 454 -4.47 -43.64 10.20
N ALA A 455 -5.16 -44.78 10.20
CA ALA A 455 -4.70 -46.02 10.84
C ALA A 455 -3.28 -46.44 10.42
N ARG A 456 -2.90 -46.23 9.14
CA ARG A 456 -1.56 -46.54 8.61
C ARG A 456 -0.46 -45.65 9.19
N ARG A 457 -0.81 -44.41 9.56
CA ARG A 457 0.10 -43.47 10.22
C ARG A 457 0.30 -43.81 11.70
N LEU A 458 -0.77 -44.28 12.35
CA LEU A 458 -0.76 -44.65 13.77
C LEU A 458 -0.24 -46.07 14.03
N GLY A 459 -0.22 -46.94 13.02
CA GLY A 459 0.18 -48.35 13.13
C GLY A 459 -0.88 -49.28 13.73
N ALA A 460 -2.06 -48.76 14.03
CA ALA A 460 -3.17 -49.41 14.73
C ALA A 460 -4.49 -48.67 14.42
N SER A 461 -5.63 -49.11 14.96
CA SER A 461 -6.89 -48.39 14.77
C SER A 461 -6.85 -47.03 15.48
N PRO A 462 -7.39 -45.95 14.90
CA PRO A 462 -7.39 -44.64 15.56
C PRO A 462 -8.12 -44.63 16.91
N VAL A 463 -9.12 -45.51 17.07
CA VAL A 463 -9.94 -45.65 18.29
C VAL A 463 -9.31 -46.59 19.34
N ASP A 464 -8.24 -47.32 19.02
CA ASP A 464 -7.57 -48.20 19.99
C ASP A 464 -7.02 -47.38 21.16
N GLN A 465 -6.99 -47.97 22.36
CA GLN A 465 -6.40 -47.33 23.54
C GLN A 465 -4.87 -47.35 23.49
N VAL A 466 -4.26 -46.28 24.00
CA VAL A 466 -2.82 -46.11 24.18
C VAL A 466 -2.40 -46.62 25.56
N SER A 467 -1.66 -47.73 25.60
CA SER A 467 -1.13 -48.33 26.83
C SER A 467 0.30 -47.88 27.19
N GLY A 468 0.92 -47.02 26.38
CA GLY A 468 2.29 -46.53 26.61
C GLY A 468 2.77 -45.52 25.56
N LEU A 469 4.03 -45.08 25.68
CA LEU A 469 4.68 -44.14 24.76
C LEU A 469 5.14 -44.81 23.46
N GLU A 470 4.21 -45.42 22.72
CA GLU A 470 4.50 -46.00 21.41
C GLU A 470 4.70 -44.87 20.37
N PRO A 471 5.81 -44.87 19.60
CA PRO A 471 5.98 -43.94 18.49
C PRO A 471 5.03 -44.30 17.33
N PRO A 472 4.55 -43.32 16.55
CA PRO A 472 3.67 -43.57 15.41
C PRO A 472 4.43 -44.24 14.27
N GLN A 473 3.76 -45.08 13.49
CA GLN A 473 4.36 -45.74 12.32
C GLN A 473 4.86 -44.74 11.26
N VAL A 474 4.19 -43.59 11.12
CA VAL A 474 4.64 -42.49 10.25
C VAL A 474 4.72 -41.18 11.05
N PRO A 475 5.90 -40.57 11.22
CA PRO A 475 6.05 -39.28 11.91
C PRO A 475 5.30 -38.12 11.24
N VAL A 476 4.85 -37.12 12.00
CA VAL A 476 4.13 -35.93 11.49
C VAL A 476 4.95 -35.09 10.49
N GLY A 477 6.28 -35.21 10.52
CA GLY A 477 7.19 -34.60 9.55
C GLY A 477 7.11 -35.22 8.15
N GLU A 478 6.59 -36.43 8.03
CA GLU A 478 6.54 -37.23 6.79
C GLU A 478 5.14 -37.25 6.18
N VAL A 479 5.06 -37.56 4.88
CA VAL A 479 3.81 -37.53 4.10
C VAL A 479 3.26 -38.94 3.96
N ASP A 480 2.01 -39.18 4.36
CA ASP A 480 1.27 -40.37 3.98
C ASP A 480 0.09 -39.99 3.04
N PRO A 481 -0.10 -40.67 1.89
CA PRO A 481 -1.20 -40.36 0.97
C PRO A 481 -2.62 -40.51 1.55
N HIS A 482 -2.81 -41.26 2.64
CA HIS A 482 -4.13 -41.52 3.24
C HIS A 482 -4.52 -40.49 4.31
N ASP A 483 -3.63 -39.53 4.61
CA ASP A 483 -3.94 -38.38 5.47
C ASP A 483 -5.00 -37.45 4.84
N ASP A 484 -5.22 -37.50 3.52
CA ASP A 484 -6.17 -36.64 2.81
C ASP A 484 -7.09 -37.47 1.91
N ILE A 485 -8.29 -36.97 1.65
CA ILE A 485 -9.32 -37.68 0.87
C ILE A 485 -10.03 -36.70 -0.08
N SER A 486 -10.30 -37.13 -1.32
CA SER A 486 -11.13 -36.35 -2.25
C SER A 486 -12.50 -36.08 -1.62
N GLN A 487 -13.02 -34.85 -1.73
CA GLN A 487 -14.34 -34.49 -1.20
C GLN A 487 -15.46 -35.36 -1.82
N LEU A 488 -15.24 -35.89 -3.03
CA LEU A 488 -16.16 -36.80 -3.72
C LEU A 488 -16.30 -38.17 -3.01
N ARG A 489 -15.34 -38.55 -2.17
CA ARG A 489 -15.37 -39.78 -1.35
C ARG A 489 -15.60 -39.51 0.14
N TYR A 490 -15.80 -38.26 0.54
CA TYR A 490 -15.98 -37.88 1.93
C TYR A 490 -17.44 -38.04 2.33
N ALA A 491 -17.74 -39.00 3.21
CA ALA A 491 -19.10 -39.52 3.37
C ALA A 491 -19.46 -39.94 4.82
N PRO A 492 -19.26 -39.07 5.84
CA PRO A 492 -19.43 -39.43 7.26
C PRO A 492 -20.84 -39.89 7.66
N HIS A 493 -21.85 -39.59 6.84
CA HIS A 493 -23.26 -39.88 7.09
C HIS A 493 -23.67 -41.32 6.74
N VAL A 494 -22.93 -42.01 5.86
CA VAL A 494 -23.34 -43.31 5.28
C VAL A 494 -23.51 -44.40 6.36
N HIS A 495 -22.73 -44.33 7.43
CA HIS A 495 -22.82 -45.23 8.58
C HIS A 495 -23.37 -44.56 9.85
N GLY A 496 -24.00 -43.38 9.74
CA GLY A 496 -24.69 -42.71 10.86
C GLY A 496 -23.93 -41.56 11.55
N GLY A 497 -22.71 -41.24 11.11
CA GLY A 497 -21.98 -40.07 11.60
C GLY A 497 -22.66 -38.74 11.19
N PRO A 498 -22.39 -37.61 11.85
CA PRO A 498 -23.03 -36.35 11.49
C PRO A 498 -22.71 -35.87 10.06
N VAL A 499 -23.67 -35.21 9.42
CA VAL A 499 -23.46 -34.55 8.11
C VAL A 499 -22.58 -33.32 8.33
N HIS A 500 -21.31 -33.42 7.92
CA HIS A 500 -20.34 -32.33 8.10
C HIS A 500 -20.46 -31.26 7.00
N LEU A 501 -20.64 -30.00 7.42
CA LEU A 501 -20.77 -28.81 6.58
C LEU A 501 -19.58 -27.86 6.85
N ALA A 502 -18.61 -27.79 5.94
CA ALA A 502 -17.48 -26.87 6.03
C ALA A 502 -17.83 -25.52 5.36
N ASN A 503 -17.54 -24.39 6.02
CA ASN A 503 -17.88 -23.06 5.51
C ASN A 503 -16.64 -22.26 5.06
N ILE A 504 -16.76 -21.58 3.92
CA ILE A 504 -15.72 -20.87 3.19
C ILE A 504 -16.24 -19.49 2.74
N CYS A 505 -15.36 -18.50 2.63
CA CYS A 505 -15.65 -17.18 2.06
C CYS A 505 -15.23 -17.11 0.58
N ILE A 506 -16.20 -16.92 -0.33
CA ILE A 506 -15.93 -16.44 -1.70
C ILE A 506 -15.76 -14.92 -1.61
N ASN A 507 -14.57 -14.41 -1.98
CA ASN A 507 -14.30 -12.97 -1.94
C ASN A 507 -14.84 -12.26 -3.19
N GLN A 508 -15.48 -11.10 -2.99
CA GLN A 508 -16.18 -10.35 -4.03
C GLN A 508 -16.11 -8.84 -3.76
N THR A 509 -15.08 -8.16 -4.23
CA THR A 509 -14.94 -6.70 -4.07
C THR A 509 -15.52 -5.90 -5.23
N HIS A 510 -15.83 -6.56 -6.35
CA HIS A 510 -16.59 -6.00 -7.46
C HIS A 510 -17.53 -7.06 -8.06
N SER A 511 -18.79 -6.68 -8.29
CA SER A 511 -19.70 -7.37 -9.21
C SER A 511 -19.96 -6.44 -10.39
N THR A 512 -19.96 -7.01 -11.60
CA THR A 512 -20.30 -6.29 -12.84
C THR A 512 -21.81 -6.26 -13.11
N LYS A 513 -22.62 -6.97 -12.29
CA LYS A 513 -24.07 -7.15 -12.51
C LYS A 513 -24.89 -6.63 -11.33
N ASP A 514 -24.45 -6.91 -10.09
CA ASP A 514 -25.17 -6.55 -8.87
C ASP A 514 -24.76 -5.15 -8.39
N LYS A 515 -25.36 -4.10 -8.95
CA LYS A 515 -24.95 -2.71 -8.67
C LYS A 515 -25.13 -2.27 -7.21
N LEU A 516 -26.03 -2.91 -6.45
CA LEU A 516 -26.47 -2.45 -5.12
C LEU A 516 -26.49 -3.52 -4.00
N PHE A 517 -26.52 -4.82 -4.29
CA PHE A 517 -26.74 -5.80 -3.21
C PHE A 517 -25.49 -6.03 -2.34
N ASN A 518 -25.53 -5.51 -1.11
CA ASN A 518 -24.65 -5.85 0.02
C ASN A 518 -23.12 -5.70 -0.21
N ARG A 519 -22.68 -4.67 -0.95
CA ARG A 519 -21.27 -4.43 -1.31
C ARG A 519 -20.30 -4.32 -0.12
N ASP A 520 -20.76 -3.92 1.06
CA ASP A 520 -19.91 -3.76 2.26
C ASP A 520 -19.35 -5.08 2.80
N ARG A 521 -20.05 -6.20 2.56
CA ARG A 521 -19.60 -7.53 2.98
C ARG A 521 -18.33 -7.96 2.27
N LYS A 522 -18.22 -7.60 0.98
CA LYS A 522 -17.17 -8.04 0.04
C LYS A 522 -16.98 -9.56 -0.02
N SER A 523 -17.99 -10.33 0.38
CA SER A 523 -17.95 -11.79 0.51
C SER A 523 -19.32 -12.42 0.25
N GLN A 524 -19.31 -13.66 -0.22
CA GLN A 524 -20.45 -14.58 -0.26
C GLN A 524 -20.10 -15.87 0.52
N PRO A 525 -21.09 -16.53 1.15
CA PRO A 525 -20.87 -17.83 1.77
C PRO A 525 -20.68 -18.92 0.71
N LEU A 526 -19.83 -19.88 1.00
CA LEU A 526 -19.77 -21.18 0.35
C LEU A 526 -19.78 -22.25 1.43
N THR A 527 -20.84 -23.08 1.45
CA THR A 527 -20.89 -24.26 2.32
C THR A 527 -20.62 -25.50 1.48
N VAL A 528 -19.73 -26.37 1.96
CA VAL A 528 -19.30 -27.62 1.31
C VAL A 528 -19.68 -28.78 2.23
N GLY A 529 -20.48 -29.70 1.72
CA GLY A 529 -20.95 -30.90 2.42
C GLY A 529 -20.23 -32.17 1.95
N PRO A 530 -20.73 -33.35 2.37
CA PRO A 530 -20.26 -34.66 1.91
C PRO A 530 -20.39 -34.86 0.39
N LEU A 531 -19.68 -35.85 -0.15
CA LEU A 531 -19.75 -36.31 -1.55
C LEU A 531 -19.55 -35.21 -2.61
N GLY A 532 -18.94 -34.09 -2.25
CA GLY A 532 -18.74 -32.94 -3.14
C GLY A 532 -19.94 -32.01 -3.28
N TRP A 533 -21.00 -32.15 -2.48
CA TRP A 533 -22.12 -31.20 -2.47
C TRP A 533 -21.67 -29.80 -2.03
N MET A 534 -22.06 -28.75 -2.77
CA MET A 534 -21.69 -27.36 -2.47
C MET A 534 -22.86 -26.38 -2.67
N GLN A 535 -22.95 -25.37 -1.80
CA GLN A 535 -23.95 -24.29 -1.90
C GLN A 535 -23.26 -22.92 -1.85
N ALA A 536 -23.23 -22.22 -2.99
CA ALA A 536 -22.53 -20.95 -3.18
C ALA A 536 -23.49 -19.76 -3.21
N GLY A 537 -23.44 -18.90 -2.19
CA GLY A 537 -24.38 -17.79 -2.01
C GLY A 537 -25.82 -18.28 -1.84
N GLY A 538 -26.78 -17.57 -2.43
CA GLY A 538 -28.20 -17.94 -2.43
C GLY A 538 -28.58 -19.06 -3.41
N ALA A 539 -27.61 -19.74 -4.05
CA ALA A 539 -27.89 -20.84 -4.96
C ALA A 539 -28.45 -22.09 -4.25
N HIS A 540 -29.03 -23.00 -5.03
CA HIS A 540 -29.30 -24.40 -4.63
C HIS A 540 -27.98 -25.16 -4.42
N TRP A 541 -28.05 -26.36 -3.86
CA TRP A 541 -26.89 -27.26 -3.85
C TRP A 541 -26.58 -27.79 -5.25
N THR A 542 -25.29 -27.91 -5.55
CA THR A 542 -24.77 -28.58 -6.76
C THR A 542 -23.64 -29.50 -6.34
N GLN A 543 -23.60 -30.72 -6.87
CA GLN A 543 -22.51 -31.67 -6.61
C GLN A 543 -21.32 -31.37 -7.54
N ALA A 544 -20.13 -31.23 -6.97
CA ALA A 544 -18.90 -31.08 -7.72
C ALA A 544 -18.47 -32.40 -8.37
N HIS A 545 -17.83 -32.33 -9.53
CA HIS A 545 -17.37 -33.50 -10.29
C HIS A 545 -16.13 -33.22 -11.13
N GLY A 546 -15.33 -34.25 -11.43
CA GLY A 546 -14.12 -34.12 -12.25
C GLY A 546 -12.90 -33.54 -11.51
N ASP A 547 -11.83 -33.29 -12.26
CA ASP A 547 -10.49 -33.04 -11.72
C ASP A 547 -10.35 -31.70 -10.94
N GLY A 548 -11.28 -30.76 -11.11
CA GLY A 548 -11.33 -29.54 -10.30
C GLY A 548 -11.82 -29.75 -8.86
N ALA A 549 -12.32 -30.94 -8.51
CA ALA A 549 -12.83 -31.24 -7.17
C ALA A 549 -11.69 -31.33 -6.13
N LEU A 550 -11.68 -30.41 -5.17
CA LEU A 550 -10.66 -30.36 -4.11
C LEU A 550 -10.84 -31.48 -3.07
N THR A 551 -9.79 -31.73 -2.28
CA THR A 551 -9.81 -32.69 -1.16
C THR A 551 -10.35 -32.07 0.13
N LEU A 552 -10.76 -32.92 1.09
CA LEU A 552 -11.17 -32.52 2.43
C LEU A 552 -10.13 -31.61 3.10
N GLY A 553 -8.87 -32.03 3.11
CA GLY A 553 -7.78 -31.24 3.69
C GLY A 553 -7.55 -29.90 2.99
N ALA A 554 -7.87 -29.78 1.69
CA ALA A 554 -7.86 -28.49 1.00
C ALA A 554 -9.04 -27.62 1.46
N TRP A 555 -10.26 -28.16 1.56
CA TRP A 555 -11.41 -27.41 2.09
C TRP A 555 -11.21 -26.94 3.54
N THR A 556 -10.65 -27.79 4.41
CA THR A 556 -10.27 -27.41 5.78
C THR A 556 -9.22 -26.29 5.80
N ALA A 557 -8.18 -26.38 4.97
CA ALA A 557 -7.14 -25.34 4.88
C ALA A 557 -7.64 -24.03 4.26
N ILE A 558 -8.58 -24.08 3.31
CA ILE A 558 -9.26 -22.89 2.78
C ILE A 558 -10.15 -22.26 3.85
N SER A 559 -10.93 -23.07 4.57
CA SER A 559 -11.80 -22.63 5.66
C SER A 559 -11.01 -21.98 6.80
N GLY A 560 -9.75 -22.37 7.02
CA GLY A 560 -8.83 -21.78 8.01
C GLY A 560 -7.91 -20.66 7.52
N ALA A 561 -8.04 -20.19 6.27
CA ALA A 561 -7.14 -19.21 5.65
C ALA A 561 -7.31 -17.77 6.18
N ALA A 562 -7.18 -17.58 7.51
CA ALA A 562 -7.49 -16.37 8.26
C ALA A 562 -6.60 -15.16 7.92
N PHE A 563 -5.48 -15.37 7.22
CA PHE A 563 -4.63 -14.30 6.69
C PHE A 563 -4.48 -14.45 5.17
N ALA A 564 -5.23 -13.65 4.43
CA ALA A 564 -5.18 -13.61 2.98
C ALA A 564 -5.36 -12.17 2.46
N PRO A 565 -4.88 -11.84 1.25
CA PRO A 565 -5.28 -10.63 0.52
C PRO A 565 -6.79 -10.38 0.44
N GLY A 566 -7.62 -11.43 0.51
CA GLY A 566 -9.08 -11.36 0.68
C GLY A 566 -9.52 -11.66 2.11
N LEU A 567 -9.93 -10.62 2.85
CA LEU A 567 -10.40 -10.67 4.24
C LEU A 567 -11.91 -10.34 4.35
N GLY A 568 -12.71 -10.65 3.32
CA GLY A 568 -14.12 -10.26 3.25
C GLY A 568 -14.29 -8.75 3.50
N ARG A 569 -15.12 -8.36 4.48
CA ARG A 569 -15.44 -6.94 4.80
C ARG A 569 -14.20 -6.06 5.01
N LEU A 570 -13.14 -6.63 5.60
CA LEU A 570 -11.90 -5.93 5.94
C LEU A 570 -10.97 -5.70 4.73
N THR A 571 -11.26 -6.29 3.56
CA THR A 571 -10.45 -6.14 2.35
C THR A 571 -10.34 -4.66 1.94
N LYS A 572 -9.13 -4.11 2.03
CA LYS A 572 -8.72 -2.81 1.45
C LYS A 572 -7.62 -3.08 0.43
N ARG A 573 -7.64 -2.39 -0.72
CA ARG A 573 -6.73 -2.66 -1.85
C ARG A 573 -5.26 -2.72 -1.42
N GLY A 574 -4.78 -1.71 -0.71
CA GLY A 574 -3.38 -1.65 -0.28
C GLY A 574 -3.01 -2.63 0.83
N LEU A 575 -3.96 -3.08 1.65
CA LEU A 575 -3.69 -4.17 2.61
C LEU A 575 -3.50 -5.50 1.85
N ALA A 576 -4.30 -5.76 0.81
CA ALA A 576 -4.08 -6.89 -0.09
C ALA A 576 -2.70 -6.81 -0.77
N THR A 577 -2.33 -5.60 -1.21
CA THR A 577 -1.02 -5.32 -1.82
C THR A 577 0.14 -5.61 -0.86
N LEU A 578 0.04 -5.17 0.40
CA LEU A 578 1.04 -5.49 1.42
C LEU A 578 1.08 -6.98 1.74
N SER A 579 -0.06 -7.67 1.84
CA SER A 579 -0.09 -9.12 2.04
C SER A 579 0.60 -9.88 0.90
N VAL A 580 0.42 -9.45 -0.36
CA VAL A 580 1.11 -10.05 -1.51
C VAL A 580 2.61 -9.73 -1.52
N PHE A 581 3.05 -8.48 -1.31
CA PHE A 581 4.48 -8.15 -1.17
C PHE A 581 5.14 -8.78 0.06
N ALA A 582 4.35 -9.12 1.09
CA ALA A 582 4.82 -9.88 2.24
C ALA A 582 4.82 -11.40 2.02
N GLY A 583 4.30 -11.91 0.91
CA GLY A 583 4.11 -13.36 0.67
C GLY A 583 3.10 -14.02 1.62
N LEU A 584 2.38 -13.21 2.42
CA LEU A 584 1.41 -13.65 3.43
C LEU A 584 0.06 -13.92 2.77
N ARG A 585 0.02 -15.05 2.06
CA ARG A 585 -1.07 -15.48 1.19
C ARG A 585 -1.50 -16.90 1.61
N LEU A 586 -2.58 -17.04 2.39
CA LEU A 586 -3.20 -18.35 2.70
C LEU A 586 -4.47 -18.63 1.89
N GLY A 587 -5.05 -17.60 1.26
CA GLY A 587 -6.21 -17.77 0.37
C GLY A 587 -5.86 -18.54 -0.91
N TYR A 588 -6.89 -19.03 -1.60
CA TYR A 588 -6.75 -19.99 -2.68
C TYR A 588 -7.57 -19.57 -3.92
N TRP A 589 -6.95 -19.55 -5.09
CA TRP A 589 -7.64 -19.38 -6.37
C TRP A 589 -8.15 -20.73 -6.88
N TRP A 590 -9.46 -20.86 -7.04
CA TRP A 590 -10.12 -22.07 -7.54
C TRP A 590 -10.91 -21.75 -8.80
N ASN A 591 -10.80 -22.57 -9.84
CA ASN A 591 -11.71 -22.50 -10.99
C ASN A 591 -12.87 -23.45 -10.74
N SER A 592 -14.02 -22.89 -10.34
CA SER A 592 -15.20 -23.67 -9.97
C SER A 592 -15.78 -24.45 -11.16
N ALA A 593 -15.55 -23.98 -12.40
CA ALA A 593 -16.03 -24.64 -13.61
C ALA A 593 -15.34 -25.98 -13.90
N ASP A 594 -14.06 -26.13 -13.53
CA ASP A 594 -13.33 -27.41 -13.66
C ASP A 594 -13.87 -28.49 -12.71
N ALA A 595 -14.71 -28.08 -11.74
CA ALA A 595 -15.43 -28.92 -10.81
C ALA A 595 -16.94 -29.02 -11.11
N GLY A 596 -17.42 -28.48 -12.25
CA GLY A 596 -18.84 -28.42 -12.61
C GLY A 596 -19.66 -27.30 -11.97
N ILE A 597 -19.09 -26.53 -11.02
CA ILE A 597 -19.80 -25.52 -10.24
C ILE A 597 -19.78 -24.17 -10.97
N VAL A 598 -20.90 -23.74 -11.55
CA VAL A 598 -21.01 -22.45 -12.26
C VAL A 598 -22.24 -21.65 -11.80
N GLN A 599 -22.01 -20.47 -11.21
CA GLN A 599 -23.10 -19.55 -10.85
C GLN A 599 -23.72 -18.88 -12.10
N ARG A 600 -25.03 -18.59 -12.03
CA ARG A 600 -25.84 -18.12 -13.17
C ARG A 600 -25.28 -16.84 -13.80
N GLY A 601 -24.69 -16.98 -14.98
CA GLY A 601 -24.12 -15.86 -15.74
C GLY A 601 -22.72 -15.42 -15.29
N ALA A 602 -22.00 -16.25 -14.53
CA ALA A 602 -20.56 -16.08 -14.32
C ALA A 602 -19.79 -16.19 -15.65
N VAL A 603 -18.66 -15.50 -15.78
CA VAL A 603 -17.74 -15.69 -16.91
C VAL A 603 -16.92 -16.96 -16.66
N VAL A 604 -17.23 -18.01 -17.42
CA VAL A 604 -16.52 -19.29 -17.41
C VAL A 604 -15.21 -19.19 -18.21
N HIS A 605 -15.29 -18.71 -19.44
CA HIS A 605 -14.14 -18.66 -20.35
C HIS A 605 -13.43 -17.30 -20.28
N SER A 606 -12.42 -17.19 -19.42
CA SER A 606 -11.39 -16.14 -19.55
C SER A 606 -10.32 -16.56 -20.54
N SER A 607 -9.74 -15.61 -21.29
CA SER A 607 -8.56 -15.89 -22.12
C SER A 607 -7.44 -16.48 -21.25
N PRO A 608 -6.86 -17.64 -21.62
CA PRO A 608 -5.79 -18.28 -20.85
C PRO A 608 -4.44 -17.59 -21.03
N LEU A 609 -4.33 -16.63 -21.96
CA LEU A 609 -3.15 -15.79 -22.15
C LEU A 609 -2.96 -14.89 -20.93
N LEU A 610 -1.75 -14.89 -20.33
CA LEU A 610 -1.40 -14.10 -19.15
C LEU A 610 -2.30 -14.34 -17.91
N MET A 611 -3.02 -15.47 -17.83
CA MET A 611 -4.01 -15.72 -16.77
C MET A 611 -3.36 -15.68 -15.36
N LYS A 612 -2.23 -16.36 -15.17
CA LYS A 612 -1.38 -16.25 -13.97
C LYS A 612 -1.12 -14.79 -13.57
N THR A 613 -0.54 -14.01 -14.47
CA THR A 613 -0.14 -12.61 -14.22
C THR A 613 -1.35 -11.72 -13.92
N ARG A 614 -2.45 -11.88 -14.67
CA ARG A 614 -3.72 -11.17 -14.44
C ARG A 614 -4.28 -11.46 -13.05
N PHE A 615 -4.41 -12.72 -12.66
CA PHE A 615 -5.02 -13.10 -11.39
C PHE A 615 -4.12 -12.79 -10.19
N LEU A 616 -2.80 -12.80 -10.35
CA LEU A 616 -1.87 -12.26 -9.35
C LEU A 616 -2.07 -10.74 -9.13
N LEU A 617 -2.26 -9.95 -10.19
CA LEU A 617 -2.57 -8.53 -10.07
C LEU A 617 -3.96 -8.29 -9.44
N LEU A 618 -4.95 -9.13 -9.75
CA LEU A 618 -6.26 -9.06 -9.09
C LEU A 618 -6.14 -9.34 -7.58
N GLU A 619 -5.36 -10.34 -7.17
CA GLU A 619 -5.08 -10.61 -5.76
C GLU A 619 -4.31 -9.46 -5.10
N CYS A 620 -3.27 -8.95 -5.76
CA CYS A 620 -2.43 -7.84 -5.28
C CYS A 620 -3.22 -6.55 -5.03
N PHE A 621 -4.24 -6.25 -5.83
CA PHE A 621 -5.11 -5.08 -5.59
C PHE A 621 -6.44 -5.41 -4.89
N GLY A 622 -6.61 -6.63 -4.37
CA GLY A 622 -7.83 -7.07 -3.69
C GLY A 622 -9.08 -6.99 -4.57
N ALA A 623 -8.94 -7.21 -5.88
CA ALA A 623 -9.96 -7.06 -6.91
C ALA A 623 -10.60 -8.42 -7.25
N PHE A 624 -11.33 -8.99 -6.30
CA PHE A 624 -11.94 -10.31 -6.41
C PHE A 624 -13.31 -10.22 -7.12
N PRO A 625 -13.57 -11.03 -8.18
CA PRO A 625 -14.76 -10.92 -9.02
C PRO A 625 -16.00 -11.64 -8.47
N GLY A 626 -15.83 -12.55 -7.50
CA GLY A 626 -16.88 -13.40 -6.94
C GLY A 626 -17.80 -14.00 -8.01
N SER A 627 -19.11 -13.83 -7.82
CA SER A 627 -20.17 -14.38 -8.67
C SER A 627 -20.16 -13.97 -10.15
N SER A 628 -19.32 -13.00 -10.54
CA SER A 628 -19.16 -12.61 -11.94
C SER A 628 -18.18 -13.50 -12.74
N SER A 629 -17.54 -14.48 -12.10
CA SER A 629 -16.45 -15.31 -12.63
C SER A 629 -16.59 -16.76 -12.15
N ALA A 630 -16.11 -17.75 -12.92
CA ALA A 630 -15.89 -19.11 -12.40
C ALA A 630 -14.56 -19.25 -11.61
N ASN A 631 -13.60 -18.36 -11.88
CA ASN A 631 -12.39 -18.25 -11.08
C ASN A 631 -12.70 -17.46 -9.79
N TRP A 632 -12.75 -18.14 -8.66
CA TRP A 632 -13.05 -17.63 -7.33
C TRP A 632 -11.79 -17.50 -6.47
N TYR A 633 -11.75 -16.47 -5.62
CA TYR A 633 -10.75 -16.37 -4.55
C TYR A 633 -11.37 -16.72 -3.20
N LEU A 634 -10.90 -17.82 -2.64
CA LEU A 634 -11.43 -18.43 -1.43
C LEU A 634 -10.55 -18.09 -0.23
N SER A 635 -11.16 -17.76 0.91
CA SER A 635 -10.47 -17.61 2.20
C SER A 635 -11.36 -18.03 3.37
N ASP A 636 -10.89 -17.82 4.60
CA ASP A 636 -11.51 -18.31 5.84
C ASP A 636 -13.02 -18.04 5.91
N GLY A 637 -13.79 -19.03 6.36
CA GLY A 637 -15.25 -18.92 6.50
C GLY A 637 -15.68 -17.72 7.35
N GLY A 638 -14.89 -17.36 8.36
CA GLY A 638 -15.08 -16.21 9.25
C GLY A 638 -14.93 -14.84 8.59
N HIS A 639 -14.37 -14.75 7.38
CA HIS A 639 -14.45 -13.53 6.56
C HIS A 639 -15.86 -13.31 5.97
N PHE A 640 -16.65 -14.38 5.88
CA PHE A 640 -18.10 -14.29 5.95
C PHE A 640 -18.52 -14.34 7.42
N GLU A 641 -18.79 -15.51 8.00
CA GLU A 641 -19.45 -15.71 9.30
C GLU A 641 -18.63 -16.69 10.14
N ASN A 642 -18.27 -16.34 11.38
CA ASN A 642 -17.24 -17.04 12.14
C ASN A 642 -17.78 -18.12 13.11
N THR A 643 -19.03 -18.02 13.56
CA THR A 643 -19.66 -18.98 14.50
C THR A 643 -19.98 -20.33 13.88
N ALA A 644 -20.00 -20.41 12.54
CA ALA A 644 -20.47 -21.54 11.72
C ALA A 644 -21.99 -21.82 11.79
N ALA A 645 -22.76 -21.08 12.57
CA ALA A 645 -24.19 -21.33 12.75
C ALA A 645 -25.04 -20.92 11.53
N TYR A 646 -24.55 -20.03 10.64
CA TYR A 646 -25.29 -19.57 9.47
C TYR A 646 -25.82 -20.71 8.58
N ALA A 647 -25.01 -21.76 8.34
CA ALA A 647 -25.44 -22.90 7.54
C ALA A 647 -26.54 -23.74 8.22
N LEU A 648 -26.52 -23.84 9.55
CA LEU A 648 -27.54 -24.56 10.33
C LEU A 648 -28.86 -23.79 10.38
N LEU A 649 -28.80 -22.46 10.55
CA LEU A 649 -29.96 -21.58 10.46
C LEU A 649 -30.64 -21.68 9.09
N ARG A 650 -29.86 -21.80 8.00
CA ARG A 650 -30.39 -22.01 6.64
C ARG A 650 -31.12 -23.35 6.48
N GLN A 651 -30.85 -24.34 7.33
CA GLN A 651 -31.57 -25.62 7.37
C GLN A 651 -32.72 -25.65 8.40
N GLU A 652 -32.99 -24.54 9.09
CA GLU A 652 -34.11 -24.38 10.04
C GLU A 652 -34.08 -25.39 11.21
N ALA A 653 -32.87 -25.74 11.65
CA ALA A 653 -32.58 -26.68 12.72
C ALA A 653 -33.38 -26.39 14.01
N ALA A 654 -33.86 -27.45 14.67
CA ALA A 654 -34.66 -27.34 15.89
C ALA A 654 -33.82 -26.86 17.08
N LEU A 655 -32.62 -27.43 17.23
CA LEU A 655 -31.62 -27.06 18.21
C LEU A 655 -30.29 -26.79 17.51
N ILE A 656 -29.59 -25.73 17.93
CA ILE A 656 -28.24 -25.39 17.49
C ILE A 656 -27.37 -25.17 18.73
N VAL A 657 -26.32 -25.98 18.92
CA VAL A 657 -25.27 -25.69 19.92
C VAL A 657 -24.12 -24.96 19.22
N ILE A 658 -23.71 -23.78 19.71
CA ILE A 658 -22.65 -22.96 19.11
C ILE A 658 -21.46 -22.87 20.05
N ALA A 659 -20.30 -23.40 19.66
CA ALA A 659 -19.03 -23.19 20.34
C ALA A 659 -18.36 -21.91 19.82
N ASP A 660 -18.63 -20.76 20.44
CA ASP A 660 -18.04 -19.47 20.02
C ASP A 660 -16.61 -19.28 20.57
N CYS A 661 -15.68 -20.02 19.96
CA CYS A 661 -14.25 -19.90 20.18
C CYS A 661 -13.62 -18.66 19.54
N GLY A 662 -14.40 -17.70 19.02
CA GLY A 662 -13.91 -16.43 18.50
C GLY A 662 -13.19 -15.60 19.57
N ALA A 663 -11.96 -15.16 19.28
CA ALA A 663 -11.14 -14.38 20.20
C ALA A 663 -11.74 -12.99 20.45
N ASP A 664 -12.19 -12.79 21.70
CA ASP A 664 -12.96 -11.65 22.15
C ASP A 664 -12.66 -11.34 23.64
N PRO A 665 -11.49 -10.72 23.95
CA PRO A 665 -11.06 -10.47 25.33
C PRO A 665 -11.92 -9.45 26.09
N ASP A 666 -12.72 -8.67 25.35
CA ASP A 666 -13.64 -7.67 25.89
C ASP A 666 -15.08 -8.19 26.06
N TYR A 667 -15.38 -9.40 25.58
CA TYR A 667 -16.73 -9.97 25.45
C TYR A 667 -17.72 -9.01 24.75
N ARG A 668 -17.35 -8.55 23.55
CA ARG A 668 -18.19 -7.71 22.67
C ARG A 668 -19.16 -8.51 21.78
N PHE A 669 -18.95 -9.82 21.68
CA PHE A 669 -19.73 -10.78 20.89
C PHE A 669 -19.88 -10.39 19.39
N CYS A 670 -18.87 -9.73 18.80
CA CYS A 670 -18.95 -9.19 17.43
C CYS A 670 -19.20 -10.26 16.34
N ASP A 671 -18.73 -11.49 16.53
CA ASP A 671 -18.93 -12.57 15.56
C ASP A 671 -20.41 -13.08 15.60
N LEU A 672 -21.01 -13.11 16.80
CA LEU A 672 -22.45 -13.36 17.02
C LEU A 672 -23.32 -12.20 16.50
N GLU A 673 -22.89 -10.95 16.69
CA GLU A 673 -23.58 -9.76 16.15
C GLU A 673 -23.68 -9.81 14.62
N ILE A 674 -22.62 -10.32 13.96
CA ILE A 674 -22.61 -10.59 12.52
C ILE A 674 -23.56 -11.73 12.14
N LEU A 675 -23.63 -12.81 12.93
CA LEU A 675 -24.58 -13.91 12.72
C LEU A 675 -26.03 -13.39 12.76
N ILE A 676 -26.43 -12.73 13.85
CA ILE A 676 -27.80 -12.22 14.06
C ILE A 676 -28.20 -11.29 12.91
N ARG A 677 -27.32 -10.35 12.54
CA ARG A 677 -27.56 -9.39 11.46
C ARG A 677 -27.77 -10.08 10.11
N ARG A 678 -27.11 -11.21 9.83
CA ARG A 678 -27.27 -11.95 8.56
C ARG A 678 -28.38 -12.98 8.58
N ALA A 679 -28.68 -13.61 9.71
CA ALA A 679 -29.88 -14.42 9.88
C ALA A 679 -31.11 -13.59 9.49
N ARG A 680 -31.20 -12.35 9.98
CA ARG A 680 -32.30 -11.43 9.64
C ARG A 680 -32.30 -10.96 8.17
N ILE A 681 -31.15 -10.62 7.60
CA ILE A 681 -31.08 -10.05 6.23
C ILE A 681 -31.14 -11.12 5.12
N ASP A 682 -30.52 -12.28 5.32
CA ASP A 682 -30.32 -13.28 4.26
C ASP A 682 -31.29 -14.45 4.34
N LEU A 683 -31.71 -14.81 5.56
CA LEU A 683 -32.53 -15.99 5.85
C LEU A 683 -33.93 -15.64 6.39
N ASN A 684 -34.21 -14.34 6.58
CA ASN A 684 -35.40 -13.83 7.29
C ASN A 684 -35.66 -14.55 8.64
N ALA A 685 -34.57 -14.89 9.34
CA ALA A 685 -34.58 -15.57 10.62
C ALA A 685 -34.23 -14.59 11.75
N GLU A 686 -35.07 -14.52 12.77
CA GLU A 686 -34.89 -13.65 13.92
C GLU A 686 -34.35 -14.43 15.13
N ILE A 687 -33.35 -13.87 15.80
CA ILE A 687 -32.70 -14.46 16.98
C ILE A 687 -32.90 -13.52 18.17
N THR A 688 -33.47 -14.04 19.25
CA THR A 688 -33.78 -13.31 20.48
C THR A 688 -33.11 -14.00 21.66
N PHE A 689 -32.20 -13.31 22.35
CA PHE A 689 -31.54 -13.85 23.54
C PHE A 689 -32.49 -13.91 24.74
N MET A 690 -32.23 -14.88 25.62
CA MET A 690 -33.09 -15.24 26.74
C MET A 690 -32.24 -15.32 28.02
N LYS A 691 -32.75 -14.77 29.12
CA LYS A 691 -32.18 -14.90 30.47
C LYS A 691 -33.03 -15.83 31.35
N PRO A 692 -32.44 -16.51 32.34
CA PRO A 692 -33.19 -17.29 33.34
C PRO A 692 -34.32 -16.47 33.96
N ARG A 693 -35.48 -17.09 34.21
CA ARG A 693 -36.58 -16.44 34.92
C ARG A 693 -36.28 -16.38 36.43
N PRO A 694 -36.34 -15.21 37.08
CA PRO A 694 -36.23 -15.12 38.54
C PRO A 694 -37.25 -16.02 39.24
N GLY A 695 -36.79 -16.90 40.13
CA GLY A 695 -37.63 -17.84 40.88
C GLY A 695 -38.13 -19.06 40.10
N ALA A 696 -37.62 -19.32 38.89
CA ALA A 696 -37.75 -20.65 38.29
C ALA A 696 -36.82 -21.66 39.00
N ASP A 697 -37.26 -22.91 39.09
CA ASP A 697 -36.48 -24.03 39.66
C ASP A 697 -36.23 -25.09 38.57
N TRP A 698 -34.96 -25.35 38.30
CA TRP A 698 -34.45 -26.40 37.41
C TRP A 698 -32.92 -26.50 37.58
N LYS A 699 -32.40 -27.73 37.77
CA LYS A 699 -30.99 -28.02 38.12
C LYS A 699 -29.93 -27.41 37.18
N HIS A 700 -30.30 -27.00 35.97
CA HIS A 700 -29.37 -26.44 34.98
C HIS A 700 -29.39 -24.92 34.87
N LEU A 701 -30.26 -24.20 35.59
CA LEU A 701 -30.40 -22.73 35.46
C LEU A 701 -29.10 -21.98 35.75
N GLU A 702 -28.30 -22.41 36.73
CA GLU A 702 -27.04 -21.74 37.10
C GLU A 702 -25.97 -21.78 35.99
N ALA A 703 -26.07 -22.72 35.04
CA ALA A 703 -25.18 -22.76 33.88
C ALA A 703 -25.55 -21.71 32.81
N PHE A 704 -26.79 -21.21 32.84
CA PHE A 704 -27.32 -20.22 31.90
C PHE A 704 -27.27 -18.79 32.45
N GLY A 705 -27.11 -17.81 31.57
CA GLY A 705 -27.17 -16.39 31.93
C GLY A 705 -27.32 -15.46 30.72
N SER A 706 -27.36 -14.16 30.98
CA SER A 706 -27.25 -13.15 29.93
C SER A 706 -25.84 -13.13 29.32
N LEU A 707 -25.69 -12.47 28.17
CA LEU A 707 -24.36 -12.24 27.58
C LEU A 707 -23.43 -11.42 28.50
N ASN A 708 -23.97 -10.66 29.46
CA ASN A 708 -23.17 -9.96 30.48
C ASN A 708 -22.64 -10.91 31.56
N ASP A 709 -23.39 -11.96 31.91
CA ASP A 709 -23.02 -12.92 32.94
C ASP A 709 -21.90 -13.85 32.45
N LEU A 710 -21.95 -14.25 31.17
CA LEU A 710 -20.88 -14.98 30.49
C LEU A 710 -19.54 -14.21 30.50
N ALA A 711 -19.60 -12.88 30.53
CA ALA A 711 -18.44 -11.99 30.62
C ALA A 711 -17.96 -11.72 32.06
N SER A 712 -18.68 -12.21 33.09
CA SER A 712 -18.37 -11.94 34.49
C SER A 712 -17.56 -13.08 35.13
N PRO A 713 -16.36 -12.81 35.68
CA PRO A 713 -15.54 -13.84 36.33
C PRO A 713 -16.11 -14.31 37.69
N SER A 714 -17.17 -13.67 38.18
CA SER A 714 -17.89 -14.08 39.40
C SER A 714 -19.17 -14.85 39.10
N SER A 715 -19.48 -15.15 37.84
CA SER A 715 -20.68 -15.92 37.45
C SER A 715 -20.37 -17.41 37.32
N GLN A 716 -21.40 -18.24 37.48
CA GLN A 716 -21.37 -19.65 37.06
C GLN A 716 -21.84 -19.84 35.61
N ALA A 717 -22.52 -18.82 35.05
CA ALA A 717 -23.04 -18.87 33.69
C ALA A 717 -21.93 -19.00 32.64
N CYS A 718 -22.10 -19.96 31.74
CA CYS A 718 -21.20 -20.27 30.62
C CYS A 718 -21.98 -20.56 29.33
N LEU A 719 -23.28 -20.81 29.45
CA LEU A 719 -24.24 -20.99 28.38
C LEU A 719 -25.15 -19.77 28.28
N ALA A 720 -25.46 -19.30 27.08
CA ALA A 720 -26.58 -18.38 26.87
C ALA A 720 -27.61 -19.04 25.95
N LEU A 721 -28.89 -18.86 26.25
CA LEU A 721 -29.99 -19.36 25.43
C LEU A 721 -30.47 -18.25 24.48
N ALA A 722 -30.79 -18.59 23.24
CA ALA A 722 -31.54 -17.71 22.34
C ALA A 722 -32.58 -18.49 21.54
N GLN A 723 -33.79 -17.94 21.46
CA GLN A 723 -34.84 -18.46 20.59
C GLN A 723 -34.63 -17.95 19.16
N VAL A 724 -34.88 -18.82 18.18
CA VAL A 724 -34.90 -18.50 16.75
C VAL A 724 -36.33 -18.59 16.21
N ARG A 725 -36.71 -17.64 15.37
CA ARG A 725 -37.95 -17.68 14.57
C ARG A 725 -37.56 -17.66 13.08
N TYR A 726 -37.82 -18.77 12.38
CA TYR A 726 -37.44 -18.96 10.97
C TYR A 726 -38.48 -18.39 10.00
N ALA A 727 -38.08 -18.24 8.73
CA ALA A 727 -38.94 -17.72 7.66
C ALA A 727 -40.19 -18.57 7.38
N SER A 728 -40.11 -19.89 7.61
CA SER A 728 -41.26 -20.82 7.58
C SER A 728 -42.28 -20.62 8.71
N GLY A 729 -41.99 -19.76 9.68
CA GLY A 729 -42.75 -19.63 10.93
C GLY A 729 -42.37 -20.65 12.01
N ALA A 730 -41.52 -21.64 11.68
CA ALA A 730 -41.00 -22.58 12.66
C ALA A 730 -40.08 -21.90 13.69
N THR A 731 -40.10 -22.40 14.93
CA THR A 731 -39.19 -21.96 16.00
C THR A 731 -37.98 -22.89 16.13
N GLY A 732 -36.86 -22.36 16.59
CA GLY A 732 -35.66 -23.12 16.94
C GLY A 732 -35.01 -22.54 18.20
N GLN A 733 -33.96 -23.19 18.69
CA GLN A 733 -33.25 -22.79 19.90
C GLN A 733 -31.74 -22.83 19.67
N ILE A 734 -31.02 -21.86 20.23
CA ILE A 734 -29.56 -21.75 20.22
C ILE A 734 -29.05 -21.85 21.65
N VAL A 735 -28.14 -22.80 21.91
CA VAL A 735 -27.30 -22.83 23.12
C VAL A 735 -25.91 -22.31 22.73
N LEU A 736 -25.58 -21.10 23.16
CA LEU A 736 -24.27 -20.49 22.96
C LEU A 736 -23.31 -20.93 24.06
N VAL A 737 -22.32 -21.73 23.71
CA VAL A 737 -21.18 -22.12 24.53
C VAL A 737 -20.05 -21.11 24.30
N LYS A 738 -19.79 -20.23 25.27
CA LYS A 738 -18.66 -19.28 25.19
C LYS A 738 -17.51 -19.76 26.09
N PRO A 739 -16.26 -19.85 25.59
CA PRO A 739 -15.10 -20.08 26.46
C PRO A 739 -14.96 -18.90 27.45
N ASN A 740 -15.27 -19.15 28.71
CA ASN A 740 -15.13 -18.18 29.80
C ASN A 740 -14.52 -18.85 31.05
N VAL A 741 -14.25 -18.06 32.09
CA VAL A 741 -13.78 -18.58 33.39
C VAL A 741 -14.92 -18.43 34.37
N SER A 742 -15.81 -19.43 34.40
CA SER A 742 -16.86 -19.53 35.42
C SER A 742 -16.25 -19.82 36.80
N ALA A 743 -16.88 -19.34 37.88
CA ALA A 743 -16.35 -19.39 39.24
C ALA A 743 -16.22 -20.80 39.88
N SER A 744 -16.56 -21.88 39.15
CA SER A 744 -16.50 -23.29 39.56
C SER A 744 -15.47 -24.15 38.80
N LEU A 745 -14.53 -23.53 38.07
CA LEU A 745 -13.54 -24.29 37.28
C LEU A 745 -12.44 -24.97 38.13
N PRO A 746 -11.87 -26.09 37.65
CA PRO A 746 -10.67 -26.73 38.20
C PRO A 746 -9.48 -25.82 38.49
N VAL A 747 -8.70 -26.19 39.51
CA VAL A 747 -7.60 -25.40 40.09
C VAL A 747 -6.45 -25.15 39.11
N ASP A 748 -6.18 -26.09 38.21
CA ASP A 748 -5.20 -25.95 37.13
C ASP A 748 -5.62 -24.85 36.13
N LEU A 749 -6.88 -24.80 35.72
CA LEU A 749 -7.41 -23.75 34.85
C LEU A 749 -7.41 -22.37 35.53
N VAL A 750 -7.72 -22.31 36.82
CA VAL A 750 -7.64 -21.07 37.62
C VAL A 750 -6.19 -20.58 37.72
N ASN A 751 -5.23 -21.46 37.98
CA ASN A 751 -3.81 -21.13 38.02
C ASN A 751 -3.27 -20.75 36.63
N PHE A 752 -3.67 -21.45 35.57
CA PHE A 752 -3.30 -21.11 34.20
C PHE A 752 -3.83 -19.74 33.79
N LYS A 753 -5.07 -19.39 34.18
CA LYS A 753 -5.65 -18.04 34.00
C LYS A 753 -4.87 -16.96 34.76
N ALA A 754 -4.40 -17.25 35.98
CA ALA A 754 -3.59 -16.32 36.76
C ALA A 754 -2.21 -16.07 36.10
N ALA A 755 -1.58 -17.12 35.58
CA ALA A 755 -0.31 -17.02 34.83
C ALA A 755 -0.48 -16.39 33.42
N ASN A 756 -1.64 -16.61 32.77
CA ASN A 756 -1.94 -16.15 31.42
C ASN A 756 -3.19 -15.26 31.39
N PRO A 757 -3.10 -13.96 31.71
CA PRO A 757 -4.26 -13.08 31.84
C PRO A 757 -5.19 -13.01 30.62
N LEU A 758 -4.69 -13.28 29.41
CA LEU A 758 -5.48 -13.33 28.17
C LEU A 758 -6.28 -14.63 27.97
N PHE A 759 -6.03 -15.71 28.71
CA PHE A 759 -6.83 -16.94 28.63
C PHE A 759 -8.29 -16.67 29.07
N PRO A 760 -9.33 -17.27 28.45
CA PRO A 760 -9.35 -18.13 27.27
C PRO A 760 -9.57 -17.35 25.96
N GLN A 761 -9.21 -16.07 25.92
CA GLN A 761 -9.47 -15.12 24.83
C GLN A 761 -8.18 -14.64 24.14
N GLN A 762 -7.14 -15.49 24.10
CA GLN A 762 -5.87 -15.18 23.44
C GLN A 762 -6.06 -14.96 21.92
N PRO A 763 -5.23 -14.14 21.24
CA PRO A 763 -5.44 -13.77 19.84
C PRO A 763 -5.42 -14.98 18.88
N THR A 764 -6.34 -15.03 17.91
CA THR A 764 -6.37 -16.08 16.85
C THR A 764 -5.10 -16.13 15.99
N THR A 765 -4.25 -15.10 16.00
CA THR A 765 -2.94 -15.13 15.32
C THR A 765 -1.88 -15.97 16.04
N ASP A 766 -2.12 -16.33 17.30
CA ASP A 766 -1.35 -17.40 17.95
C ASP A 766 -1.79 -18.75 17.38
N GLN A 767 -0.85 -19.46 16.76
CA GLN A 767 -1.00 -20.82 16.23
C GLN A 767 0.12 -21.76 16.73
N PHE A 768 0.87 -21.35 17.76
CA PHE A 768 2.10 -22.02 18.22
C PHE A 768 1.97 -22.53 19.66
N PHE A 769 0.78 -23.06 19.98
CA PHE A 769 0.45 -23.52 21.33
C PHE A 769 1.53 -24.44 21.92
N ASP A 770 1.86 -24.21 23.19
CA ASP A 770 2.54 -25.20 24.01
C ASP A 770 1.57 -26.21 24.62
N GLU A 771 2.14 -27.21 25.30
CA GLU A 771 1.41 -28.32 25.91
C GLU A 771 0.43 -27.84 27.00
N ALA A 772 0.86 -26.89 27.84
CA ALA A 772 0.04 -26.34 28.92
C ALA A 772 -1.13 -25.51 28.36
N GLN A 773 -0.88 -24.71 27.33
CA GLN A 773 -1.91 -23.95 26.63
C GLN A 773 -2.90 -24.88 25.91
N TRP A 774 -2.42 -25.94 25.24
CA TRP A 774 -3.28 -26.93 24.58
C TRP A 774 -4.17 -27.65 25.59
N GLU A 775 -3.60 -28.26 26.64
CA GLU A 775 -4.37 -29.02 27.62
C GLU A 775 -5.35 -28.10 28.37
N SER A 776 -4.99 -26.84 28.66
CA SER A 776 -5.89 -25.88 29.30
C SER A 776 -7.13 -25.54 28.46
N TYR A 777 -7.01 -25.36 27.14
CA TYR A 777 -8.20 -25.16 26.29
C TYR A 777 -9.03 -26.43 26.13
N PHE A 778 -8.38 -27.60 26.07
CA PHE A 778 -9.05 -28.89 25.96
C PHE A 778 -9.83 -29.22 27.24
N ARG A 779 -9.23 -29.05 28.41
CA ARG A 779 -9.89 -29.19 29.72
C ARG A 779 -11.04 -28.20 29.85
N LEU A 780 -10.83 -26.92 29.53
CA LEU A 780 -11.91 -25.92 29.58
C LEU A 780 -13.10 -26.28 28.67
N GLY A 781 -12.83 -26.78 27.46
CA GLY A 781 -13.86 -27.28 26.55
C GLY A 781 -14.64 -28.47 27.14
N SER A 782 -13.93 -29.39 27.80
CA SER A 782 -14.53 -30.53 28.50
C SER A 782 -15.40 -30.08 29.67
N GLU A 783 -14.92 -29.18 30.54
CA GLU A 783 -15.67 -28.76 31.74
C GLU A 783 -16.94 -27.97 31.40
N ILE A 784 -16.90 -27.10 30.40
CA ILE A 784 -18.13 -26.42 29.93
C ILE A 784 -19.03 -27.41 29.18
N GLY A 785 -18.46 -28.34 28.42
CA GLY A 785 -19.20 -29.39 27.72
C GLY A 785 -19.90 -30.39 28.65
N ASN A 786 -19.31 -30.69 29.83
CA ASN A 786 -19.90 -31.56 30.85
C ASN A 786 -21.25 -31.03 31.37
N ARG A 787 -21.56 -29.73 31.16
CA ARG A 787 -22.86 -29.15 31.53
C ARG A 787 -23.96 -29.48 30.51
N LEU A 788 -23.62 -29.92 29.29
CA LEU A 788 -24.57 -30.27 28.22
C LEU A 788 -25.09 -31.71 28.39
N GLU A 789 -25.90 -31.92 29.42
CA GLU A 789 -26.61 -33.19 29.68
C GLU A 789 -27.73 -33.47 28.67
N GLU A 790 -28.09 -34.75 28.52
CA GLU A 790 -29.23 -35.21 27.71
C GLU A 790 -30.54 -34.51 28.07
N GLU A 791 -30.83 -34.44 29.37
CA GLU A 791 -32.04 -33.82 29.91
C GLU A 791 -32.06 -32.32 29.57
N MET A 792 -30.93 -31.63 29.70
CA MET A 792 -30.79 -30.22 29.32
C MET A 792 -31.10 -30.01 27.84
N LEU A 793 -30.37 -30.69 26.94
CA LEU A 793 -30.51 -30.46 25.50
C LEU A 793 -31.93 -30.82 25.01
N SER A 794 -32.52 -31.88 25.54
CA SER A 794 -33.88 -32.32 25.19
C SER A 794 -34.96 -31.35 25.69
N HIS A 795 -34.83 -30.83 26.91
CA HIS A 795 -35.76 -29.85 27.46
C HIS A 795 -35.60 -28.45 26.84
N VAL A 796 -34.38 -28.08 26.44
CA VAL A 796 -34.15 -26.87 25.65
C VAL A 796 -34.73 -27.01 24.24
N ALA A 797 -34.59 -28.16 23.58
CA ALA A 797 -35.13 -28.38 22.23
C ALA A 797 -36.67 -28.25 22.15
N THR A 798 -37.40 -28.61 23.21
CA THR A 798 -38.85 -28.37 23.31
C THR A 798 -39.22 -26.92 23.72
N GLY A 799 -38.21 -26.11 24.04
CA GLY A 799 -38.32 -24.66 24.23
C GLY A 799 -38.25 -24.18 25.69
N ALA A 800 -37.93 -25.05 26.65
CA ALA A 800 -37.76 -24.71 28.07
C ALA A 800 -38.89 -23.82 28.64
N VAL A 801 -40.14 -24.19 28.34
CA VAL A 801 -41.33 -23.35 28.52
C VAL A 801 -41.50 -22.95 29.99
N GLY A 802 -41.44 -21.63 30.26
CA GLY A 802 -41.61 -21.07 31.60
C GLY A 802 -40.32 -20.87 32.40
N LEU A 803 -39.19 -21.47 31.99
CA LEU A 803 -37.90 -21.35 32.69
C LEU A 803 -37.12 -20.07 32.33
N PHE A 804 -37.42 -19.47 31.17
CA PHE A 804 -36.71 -18.31 30.63
C PHE A 804 -37.64 -17.13 30.30
N VAL A 805 -37.05 -15.95 30.13
CA VAL A 805 -37.67 -14.72 29.63
C VAL A 805 -36.72 -14.05 28.61
N PRO A 806 -37.21 -13.22 27.67
CA PRO A 806 -36.34 -12.46 26.77
C PRO A 806 -35.36 -11.58 27.56
N ASP A 807 -34.10 -11.54 27.11
CA ASP A 807 -33.10 -10.61 27.63
C ASP A 807 -33.30 -9.24 26.96
N ASP A 808 -33.79 -8.28 27.75
CA ASP A 808 -33.99 -6.89 27.34
C ASP A 808 -32.71 -6.04 27.46
N GLY A 809 -31.61 -6.64 27.92
CA GLY A 809 -30.34 -5.96 28.13
C GLY A 809 -30.32 -5.02 29.34
N GLN A 810 -31.39 -5.00 30.15
CA GLN A 810 -31.40 -4.27 31.42
C GLN A 810 -30.79 -5.15 32.53
N PRO A 811 -29.96 -4.57 33.42
CA PRO A 811 -29.48 -5.27 34.61
C PRO A 811 -30.67 -5.53 35.53
N ASP A 812 -30.79 -6.76 36.06
CA ASP A 812 -31.96 -7.14 36.85
C ASP A 812 -32.10 -6.28 38.10
N SER A 813 -33.29 -5.69 38.27
CA SER A 813 -33.62 -4.72 39.32
C SER A 813 -33.95 -5.38 40.67
N THR A 814 -33.35 -6.54 40.95
CA THR A 814 -33.51 -7.29 42.20
C THR A 814 -32.55 -6.78 43.28
N PRO A 815 -33.03 -6.18 44.37
CA PRO A 815 -32.16 -5.60 45.40
C PRO A 815 -31.57 -6.70 46.31
N HIS A 816 -30.39 -7.21 45.97
CA HIS A 816 -29.57 -7.92 46.95
C HIS A 816 -29.22 -6.97 48.10
N ALA A 817 -29.81 -7.21 49.27
CA ALA A 817 -29.75 -6.33 50.43
C ALA A 817 -28.37 -6.36 51.11
N VAL A 818 -27.39 -5.67 50.52
CA VAL A 818 -26.17 -5.28 51.22
C VAL A 818 -26.57 -4.38 52.39
N LYS A 819 -26.35 -4.84 53.63
CA LYS A 819 -26.67 -4.07 54.83
C LYS A 819 -25.94 -2.73 54.79
N ALA A 820 -26.68 -1.63 54.87
CA ALA A 820 -26.12 -0.28 54.88
C ALA A 820 -25.23 -0.10 56.12
N GLY A 821 -23.92 -0.01 55.90
CA GLY A 821 -22.94 -0.14 56.98
C GLY A 821 -21.55 0.40 56.71
N ASP A 822 -21.33 1.21 55.66
CA ASP A 822 -20.11 2.03 55.57
C ASP A 822 -20.30 3.32 54.75
N LYS A 823 -19.42 4.31 54.96
CA LYS A 823 -19.58 5.72 54.55
C LYS A 823 -18.82 6.15 53.27
N ASP A 824 -18.58 5.23 52.33
CA ASP A 824 -17.87 5.53 51.06
C ASP A 824 -18.74 5.43 49.79
N SER A 825 -20.06 5.22 49.90
CA SER A 825 -20.92 4.88 48.75
C SER A 825 -21.28 6.03 47.79
N ALA A 826 -20.99 7.30 48.14
CA ALA A 826 -21.41 8.47 47.36
C ALA A 826 -20.79 8.53 45.95
N THR A 827 -19.51 8.19 45.82
CA THR A 827 -18.80 8.13 44.52
C THR A 827 -19.15 6.89 43.70
N ALA A 828 -19.64 5.81 44.34
CA ALA A 828 -20.13 4.62 43.64
C ALA A 828 -21.49 4.86 42.97
N ALA A 829 -22.40 5.57 43.65
CA ALA A 829 -23.74 5.86 43.14
C ALA A 829 -23.74 6.66 41.83
N ALA A 830 -22.85 7.66 41.71
CA ALA A 830 -22.77 8.54 40.54
C ALA A 830 -22.36 7.82 39.23
N VAL A 831 -21.80 6.61 39.31
CA VAL A 831 -21.42 5.79 38.14
C VAL A 831 -22.56 4.84 37.72
N GLY A 832 -23.64 4.75 38.50
CA GLY A 832 -24.75 3.81 38.27
C GLY A 832 -25.75 4.20 37.18
N SER A 833 -25.80 5.46 36.76
CA SER A 833 -26.89 6.01 35.91
C SER A 833 -26.62 5.98 34.39
N MET A 834 -25.49 5.46 33.94
CA MET A 834 -25.20 5.22 32.51
C MET A 834 -25.06 3.72 32.23
N SER A 835 -25.55 3.29 31.06
CA SER A 835 -25.41 1.89 30.62
C SER A 835 -23.94 1.46 30.67
N ARG A 836 -23.65 0.39 31.42
CA ARG A 836 -22.29 -0.12 31.60
C ARG A 836 -21.63 -0.50 30.27
N LEU A 837 -22.43 -0.78 29.23
CA LEU A 837 -21.97 -0.97 27.85
C LEU A 837 -21.28 0.29 27.28
N GLN A 838 -21.90 1.46 27.48
CA GLN A 838 -21.37 2.76 27.01
C GLN A 838 -20.13 3.17 27.80
N ALA A 839 -20.11 2.93 29.12
CA ALA A 839 -18.96 3.21 29.98
C ALA A 839 -17.71 2.38 29.59
N ARG A 840 -17.88 1.11 29.16
CA ARG A 840 -16.78 0.26 28.68
C ARG A 840 -16.10 0.83 27.42
N VAL A 841 -16.86 1.42 26.49
CA VAL A 841 -16.32 2.03 25.25
C VAL A 841 -15.36 3.20 25.55
N LEU A 842 -15.61 3.97 26.61
CA LEU A 842 -14.83 5.16 26.95
C LEU A 842 -13.54 4.85 27.74
N LYS A 843 -13.50 3.77 28.52
CA LYS A 843 -12.33 3.46 29.39
C LYS A 843 -11.14 2.82 28.67
N ALA A 844 -11.33 2.37 27.42
CA ALA A 844 -10.36 1.58 26.65
C ALA A 844 -9.17 2.38 26.04
N GLY A 845 -9.06 3.69 26.28
CA GLY A 845 -8.10 4.55 25.58
C GLY A 845 -6.70 4.73 26.21
N ALA A 846 -6.44 4.21 27.41
CA ALA A 846 -5.41 4.79 28.29
C ALA A 846 -4.14 3.97 28.57
N VAL A 847 -4.12 2.64 28.35
CA VAL A 847 -3.00 1.77 28.82
C VAL A 847 -2.63 0.71 27.76
N THR A 848 -1.34 0.38 27.67
CA THR A 848 -0.67 -0.57 26.73
C THR A 848 -0.34 -0.04 25.32
N ALA A 849 0.58 0.94 25.24
CA ALA A 849 1.16 1.44 23.98
C ALA A 849 2.70 1.63 24.06
N SER A 850 3.44 0.57 24.39
CA SER A 850 4.90 0.67 24.66
C SER A 850 5.80 -0.45 24.10
N ILE A 851 5.29 -1.67 23.86
CA ILE A 851 6.16 -2.82 23.52
C ILE A 851 6.38 -3.00 22.00
N GLY A 852 5.40 -2.62 21.16
CA GLY A 852 5.50 -2.81 19.70
C GLY A 852 6.33 -1.77 18.93
N ILE A 853 6.69 -0.64 19.56
CA ILE A 853 7.41 0.45 18.87
C ILE A 853 8.90 0.12 18.74
N GLY A 854 9.49 -0.63 19.69
CA GLY A 854 10.94 -0.88 19.75
C GLY A 854 11.51 -1.52 18.48
N THR A 855 10.98 -2.65 18.05
CA THR A 855 11.49 -3.39 16.87
C THR A 855 11.20 -2.67 15.55
N ALA A 856 10.03 -2.03 15.42
CA ALA A 856 9.72 -1.18 14.27
C ALA A 856 10.68 0.02 14.19
N ALA A 857 11.02 0.62 15.33
CA ALA A 857 12.04 1.66 15.42
C ALA A 857 13.44 1.13 15.09
N THR A 858 13.84 -0.09 15.49
CA THR A 858 15.15 -0.66 15.11
C THR A 858 15.32 -0.75 13.59
N PHE A 859 14.33 -1.29 12.87
CA PHE A 859 14.40 -1.37 11.41
C PHE A 859 14.23 0.00 10.73
N GLY A 860 13.40 0.89 11.28
CA GLY A 860 13.27 2.27 10.81
C GLY A 860 14.56 3.09 10.99
N VAL A 861 15.27 2.88 12.10
CA VAL A 861 16.58 3.48 12.39
C VAL A 861 17.65 2.91 11.46
N ALA A 862 17.68 1.60 11.19
CA ALA A 862 18.61 1.02 10.22
C ALA A 862 18.38 1.58 8.80
N ALA A 863 17.12 1.72 8.37
CA ALA A 863 16.79 2.33 7.09
C ALA A 863 17.13 3.83 7.04
N TRP A 864 16.89 4.56 8.14
CA TRP A 864 17.31 5.97 8.26
C TRP A 864 18.83 6.12 8.23
N GLN A 865 19.57 5.31 8.99
CA GLN A 865 21.04 5.29 9.01
C GLN A 865 21.64 5.00 7.64
N GLY A 866 21.03 4.11 6.84
CA GLY A 866 21.44 3.91 5.44
C GLY A 866 21.25 5.16 4.56
N ILE A 867 20.12 5.86 4.70
CA ILE A 867 19.84 7.10 3.97
C ILE A 867 20.75 8.26 4.46
N ASP A 868 21.01 8.34 5.76
CA ASP A 868 21.81 9.39 6.38
C ASP A 868 23.31 9.20 6.08
N SER A 869 23.80 7.96 6.13
CA SER A 869 25.16 7.59 5.70
C SER A 869 25.39 7.81 4.21
N TRP A 870 24.36 7.67 3.36
CA TRP A 870 24.45 8.02 1.94
C TRP A 870 24.48 9.54 1.74
N ARG A 871 23.69 10.29 2.51
CA ARG A 871 23.69 11.76 2.49
C ARG A 871 25.01 12.35 2.98
N SER A 872 25.61 11.82 4.03
CA SER A 872 26.93 12.26 4.50
C SER A 872 27.99 11.97 3.45
N GLN A 873 28.09 10.72 2.95
CA GLN A 873 29.03 10.36 1.88
C GLN A 873 28.93 11.28 0.66
N ARG A 874 27.71 11.54 0.16
CA ARG A 874 27.51 12.46 -0.97
C ARG A 874 27.92 13.89 -0.63
N ALA A 875 27.54 14.41 0.55
CA ALA A 875 27.90 15.75 0.96
C ALA A 875 29.40 15.91 1.29
N ASP A 876 30.09 14.83 1.68
CA ASP A 876 31.54 14.80 1.91
C ASP A 876 32.30 14.71 0.57
N GLN A 877 31.81 13.93 -0.39
CA GLN A 877 32.33 13.89 -1.77
C GLN A 877 32.15 15.24 -2.48
N GLU A 878 30.94 15.81 -2.45
CA GLU A 878 30.69 17.15 -3.02
C GLU A 878 31.58 18.22 -2.34
N ARG A 879 31.93 18.06 -1.05
CA ARG A 879 32.89 18.95 -0.38
C ARG A 879 34.35 18.71 -0.79
N SER A 880 34.78 17.47 -1.04
CA SER A 880 36.16 17.18 -1.49
C SER A 880 36.38 17.58 -2.95
N GLU A 881 35.40 17.35 -3.84
CA GLU A 881 35.43 17.82 -5.23
C GLU A 881 35.52 19.35 -5.31
N ASN A 882 34.65 20.06 -4.57
CA ASN A 882 34.70 21.52 -4.52
C ASN A 882 35.99 22.05 -3.86
N GLY A 883 36.55 21.34 -2.88
CA GLY A 883 37.84 21.67 -2.27
C GLY A 883 39.00 21.56 -3.25
N ALA A 884 39.13 20.42 -3.93
CA ALA A 884 40.17 20.21 -4.95
C ALA A 884 40.03 21.18 -6.14
N PHE A 885 38.79 21.49 -6.55
CA PHE A 885 38.55 22.50 -7.58
C PHE A 885 38.97 23.91 -7.12
N LYS A 886 38.64 24.28 -5.88
CA LYS A 886 39.04 25.55 -5.27
C LYS A 886 40.56 25.70 -5.24
N ASP A 887 41.27 24.72 -4.69
CA ASP A 887 42.73 24.77 -4.53
C ASP A 887 43.45 24.92 -5.89
N LEU A 888 42.94 24.29 -6.95
CA LEU A 888 43.42 24.47 -8.32
C LEU A 888 43.10 25.87 -8.87
N THR A 889 41.90 26.41 -8.64
CA THR A 889 41.57 27.79 -9.05
C THR A 889 42.37 28.86 -8.30
N GLU A 890 42.71 28.66 -7.03
CA GLU A 890 43.57 29.59 -6.28
C GLU A 890 45.01 29.58 -6.82
N ARG A 891 45.57 28.39 -7.11
CA ARG A 891 46.89 28.25 -7.77
C ARG A 891 46.91 28.87 -9.19
N TRP A 892 45.83 28.69 -9.95
CA TRP A 892 45.68 29.30 -11.29
C TRP A 892 45.46 30.82 -11.25
N ALA A 893 44.83 31.36 -10.21
CA ALA A 893 44.75 32.80 -9.99
C ALA A 893 46.14 33.40 -9.68
N HIS A 894 46.98 32.69 -8.92
CA HIS A 894 48.35 33.12 -8.64
C HIS A 894 49.25 33.16 -9.90
N LEU A 895 48.98 32.32 -10.90
CA LEU A 895 49.63 32.36 -12.22
C LEU A 895 49.45 33.72 -12.94
N HIS A 896 48.34 34.41 -12.66
CA HIS A 896 47.94 35.66 -13.31
C HIS A 896 48.11 36.90 -12.42
N SER A 897 48.38 36.73 -11.12
CA SER A 897 48.70 37.84 -10.21
C SER A 897 50.15 38.29 -10.43
N GLY A 898 50.37 39.52 -10.92
CA GLY A 898 51.69 40.08 -11.28
C GLY A 898 52.71 40.28 -10.15
N ASN A 899 52.50 39.67 -8.98
CA ASN A 899 53.42 39.58 -7.83
C ASN A 899 53.81 38.12 -7.50
N GLY A 900 53.50 37.16 -8.38
CA GLY A 900 53.82 35.74 -8.17
C GLY A 900 55.32 35.45 -8.11
N SER A 901 55.72 34.50 -7.26
CA SER A 901 57.08 33.94 -7.29
C SER A 901 57.28 33.09 -8.55
N GLY A 902 58.54 32.91 -8.97
CA GLY A 902 58.90 32.17 -10.19
C GLY A 902 58.41 30.71 -10.21
N ASP A 903 58.11 30.13 -9.05
CA ASP A 903 57.64 28.75 -8.90
C ASP A 903 56.14 28.55 -9.21
N ALA A 904 55.38 29.62 -9.52
CA ALA A 904 53.94 29.52 -9.72
C ALA A 904 53.49 28.54 -10.83
N PRO A 905 54.14 28.47 -12.03
CA PRO A 905 53.78 27.47 -13.04
C PRO A 905 54.10 26.05 -12.58
N ALA A 906 55.26 25.85 -11.93
CA ALA A 906 55.69 24.58 -11.36
C ALA A 906 54.69 24.03 -10.32
N LEU A 907 54.18 24.89 -9.44
CA LEU A 907 53.22 24.53 -8.40
C LEU A 907 51.82 24.20 -8.95
N LEU A 908 51.41 24.80 -10.07
CA LEU A 908 50.18 24.45 -10.76
C LEU A 908 50.34 23.15 -11.57
N ALA A 909 51.46 22.99 -12.27
CA ALA A 909 51.79 21.78 -13.02
C ALA A 909 51.86 20.54 -12.13
N ALA A 910 52.50 20.64 -10.96
CA ALA A 910 52.60 19.54 -10.01
C ALA A 910 51.22 19.11 -9.48
N GLU A 911 50.34 20.07 -9.19
CA GLU A 911 48.99 19.80 -8.67
C GLU A 911 48.05 19.23 -9.76
N LEU A 912 48.20 19.67 -11.01
CA LEU A 912 47.51 19.07 -12.16
C LEU A 912 47.97 17.62 -12.44
N LEU A 913 49.28 17.35 -12.37
CA LEU A 913 49.81 15.99 -12.49
C LEU A 913 49.28 15.08 -11.37
N ARG A 914 49.32 15.56 -10.11
CA ARG A 914 48.77 14.85 -8.94
C ARG A 914 47.26 14.60 -9.05
N THR A 915 46.51 15.53 -9.64
CA THR A 915 45.06 15.41 -9.83
C THR A 915 44.72 14.46 -10.98
N GLY A 916 45.50 14.47 -12.06
CA GLY A 916 45.34 13.54 -13.18
C GLY A 916 45.61 12.09 -12.80
N ASP A 917 46.65 11.81 -12.01
CA ASP A 917 46.96 10.44 -11.53
C ASP A 917 45.81 9.84 -10.69
N LEU A 918 45.01 10.69 -10.03
CA LEU A 918 43.81 10.28 -9.27
C LEU A 918 42.55 10.15 -10.15
N LEU A 919 42.36 11.03 -11.14
CA LEU A 919 41.12 11.13 -11.94
C LEU A 919 41.18 10.45 -13.32
N CYS A 920 42.37 10.14 -13.84
CA CYS A 920 42.58 9.51 -15.14
C CYS A 920 42.85 7.99 -15.06
N ARG A 921 42.63 7.39 -13.90
CA ARG A 921 42.74 5.93 -13.72
C ARG A 921 41.50 5.25 -14.31
N GLU A 922 41.65 4.04 -14.85
CA GLU A 922 40.49 3.27 -15.30
C GLU A 922 39.48 3.09 -14.16
N GLY A 923 38.25 3.56 -14.38
CA GLY A 923 37.14 3.48 -13.44
C GLY A 923 37.05 4.57 -12.37
N SER A 924 37.85 5.65 -12.40
CA SER A 924 37.60 6.83 -11.54
C SER A 924 36.65 7.86 -12.20
N ASP A 925 35.81 8.49 -11.38
CA ASP A 925 34.82 9.47 -11.83
C ASP A 925 35.45 10.86 -11.96
N ASN A 926 35.83 11.23 -13.18
CA ASN A 926 36.56 12.47 -13.46
C ASN A 926 35.63 13.71 -13.40
N PHE A 927 35.52 14.31 -12.21
CA PHE A 927 34.73 15.52 -12.01
C PHE A 927 35.26 16.75 -12.78
N MET A 928 36.57 16.81 -13.10
CA MET A 928 37.16 17.95 -13.82
C MET A 928 36.65 18.10 -15.25
N ALA A 929 36.29 17.00 -15.91
CA ALA A 929 35.69 17.02 -17.25
C ALA A 929 34.30 17.72 -17.28
N ARG A 930 33.66 17.92 -16.12
CA ARG A 930 32.34 18.58 -16.00
C ARG A 930 32.42 20.12 -16.07
N PHE A 931 33.61 20.72 -15.92
CA PHE A 931 33.80 22.17 -15.80
C PHE A 931 34.54 22.76 -17.01
N ARG A 932 33.93 23.71 -17.73
CA ARG A 932 34.61 24.42 -18.85
C ARG A 932 35.87 25.20 -18.47
N LEU A 933 36.08 25.43 -17.17
CA LEU A 933 37.26 26.14 -16.65
C LEU A 933 38.48 25.22 -16.51
N SER A 934 38.31 23.90 -16.32
CA SER A 934 39.45 22.96 -16.16
C SER A 934 40.33 22.92 -17.41
N VAL A 935 39.72 22.95 -18.60
CA VAL A 935 40.40 23.08 -19.89
C VAL A 935 41.36 24.27 -19.89
N ARG A 936 40.87 25.47 -19.52
CA ARG A 936 41.71 26.68 -19.42
C ARG A 936 42.79 26.58 -18.37
N ILE A 937 42.48 26.03 -17.18
CA ILE A 937 43.49 25.85 -16.12
C ILE A 937 44.65 24.98 -16.62
N VAL A 938 44.38 23.93 -17.40
CA VAL A 938 45.42 23.06 -17.97
C VAL A 938 46.13 23.72 -19.16
N ASP A 939 45.42 24.41 -20.04
CA ASP A 939 46.02 25.12 -21.19
C ASP A 939 46.91 26.28 -20.74
N ASP A 940 46.45 27.11 -19.81
CA ASP A 940 47.22 28.23 -19.25
C ASP A 940 48.45 27.71 -18.47
N ALA A 941 48.34 26.57 -17.78
CA ALA A 941 49.47 25.91 -17.12
C ALA A 941 50.50 25.37 -18.14
N LYS A 942 50.04 24.69 -19.21
CA LYS A 942 50.88 24.24 -20.32
C LYS A 942 51.56 25.44 -21.00
N GLN A 943 50.85 26.56 -21.20
CA GLN A 943 51.40 27.78 -21.78
C GLN A 943 52.45 28.45 -20.87
N ALA A 944 52.18 28.58 -19.57
CA ALA A 944 53.13 29.16 -18.62
C ALA A 944 54.41 28.32 -18.48
N CYS A 945 54.30 27.00 -18.34
CA CYS A 945 55.43 26.08 -18.39
C CYS A 945 56.17 26.13 -19.74
N GLY A 946 55.47 26.40 -20.84
CA GLY A 946 56.05 26.60 -22.17
C GLY A 946 56.88 27.89 -22.28
N ASN A 947 56.51 28.94 -21.54
CA ASN A 947 57.22 30.22 -21.50
C ASN A 947 58.46 30.21 -20.59
N GLU A 948 58.59 29.26 -19.67
CA GLU A 948 59.82 29.04 -18.90
C GLU A 948 61.00 28.66 -19.84
N VAL A 949 62.18 29.25 -19.60
CA VAL A 949 63.41 28.97 -20.35
C VAL A 949 63.78 27.49 -20.22
N ALA A 950 64.02 26.81 -21.34
CA ALA A 950 64.11 25.34 -21.38
C ALA A 950 65.15 24.72 -20.41
N GLY A 951 66.25 25.41 -20.10
CA GLY A 951 67.27 24.97 -19.14
C GLY A 951 66.98 25.30 -17.66
N GLN A 952 65.84 25.93 -17.35
CA GLN A 952 65.41 26.31 -16.00
C GLN A 952 64.06 25.70 -15.61
N ARG A 953 63.41 24.95 -16.50
CA ARG A 953 62.07 24.38 -16.28
C ARG A 953 62.05 23.42 -15.10
N SER A 954 61.01 23.54 -14.28
CA SER A 954 60.77 22.59 -13.19
C SER A 954 60.49 21.17 -13.72
N PRO A 955 60.80 20.10 -12.97
CA PRO A 955 60.44 18.73 -13.35
C PRO A 955 58.94 18.53 -13.57
N ALA A 956 58.10 19.27 -12.84
CA ALA A 956 56.66 19.28 -13.02
C ALA A 956 56.25 19.92 -14.36
N CYS A 957 56.80 21.07 -14.72
CA CYS A 957 56.57 21.69 -16.03
C CYS A 957 57.09 20.82 -17.19
N LEU A 958 58.25 20.19 -17.04
CA LEU A 958 58.79 19.24 -18.02
C LEU A 958 57.83 18.07 -18.24
N ARG A 959 57.34 17.44 -17.17
CA ARG A 959 56.40 16.30 -17.28
C ARG A 959 54.99 16.71 -17.72
N LEU A 960 54.54 17.94 -17.47
CA LEU A 960 53.26 18.46 -17.97
C LEU A 960 53.27 18.66 -19.51
N LEU A 961 54.41 19.10 -20.04
CA LEU A 961 54.63 19.34 -21.48
C LEU A 961 54.94 18.07 -22.29
N ASP A 962 55.20 16.96 -21.62
CA ASP A 962 55.62 15.68 -22.21
C ASP A 962 54.43 14.97 -22.92
N PRO A 963 54.55 14.54 -24.20
CA PRO A 963 53.51 13.77 -24.87
C PRO A 963 53.23 12.45 -24.12
N GLY A 964 51.99 12.23 -23.67
CA GLY A 964 51.67 11.10 -22.78
C GLY A 964 52.02 11.38 -21.31
N ASN A 965 51.87 12.63 -20.87
CA ASN A 965 51.93 13.05 -19.46
C ASN A 965 50.99 12.25 -18.53
N GLY A 966 49.89 11.71 -19.06
CA GLY A 966 48.87 10.92 -18.35
C GLY A 966 47.65 11.74 -17.88
N ILE A 967 47.66 13.06 -18.06
CA ILE A 967 46.60 13.97 -17.58
C ILE A 967 45.59 14.38 -18.65
N ASP A 968 45.74 13.91 -19.89
CA ASP A 968 44.91 14.35 -21.02
C ASP A 968 43.42 14.01 -20.83
N CYS A 969 43.04 13.14 -19.88
CA CYS A 969 41.64 12.96 -19.48
C CYS A 969 41.02 14.19 -18.78
N LEU A 970 41.84 15.04 -18.13
CA LEU A 970 41.36 16.26 -17.46
C LEU A 970 40.88 17.31 -18.47
N GLN A 971 41.34 17.22 -19.71
CA GLN A 971 40.89 18.06 -20.83
C GLN A 971 39.93 17.22 -21.70
N PRO A 972 38.59 17.38 -21.59
CA PRO A 972 37.65 16.58 -22.36
C PRO A 972 37.94 16.65 -23.88
N ALA A 973 38.31 15.50 -24.45
CA ALA A 973 38.50 15.34 -25.87
C ALA A 973 37.15 15.48 -26.59
N GLN A 974 36.99 16.57 -27.33
CA GLN A 974 35.73 17.07 -27.90
C GLN A 974 34.74 17.59 -26.83
N ALA A 975 33.79 18.43 -27.28
CA ALA A 975 32.71 18.91 -26.41
C ALA A 975 31.90 17.70 -25.88
N PRO A 976 31.36 17.76 -24.64
CA PRO A 976 30.63 16.64 -24.07
C PRO A 976 29.49 16.23 -25.03
N PRO A 977 29.35 14.92 -25.36
CA PRO A 977 28.31 14.45 -26.25
C PRO A 977 26.97 14.93 -25.69
N CYS A 978 26.14 15.54 -26.56
CA CYS A 978 25.02 16.34 -26.09
C CYS A 978 24.08 15.52 -25.19
N ALA A 979 23.69 16.12 -24.06
CA ALA A 979 22.88 15.45 -23.06
C ALA A 979 21.64 14.79 -23.70
N PRO A 980 21.23 13.59 -23.25
CA PRO A 980 20.09 12.87 -23.82
C PRO A 980 18.78 13.60 -23.50
N ARG A 981 18.42 14.56 -24.38
CA ARG A 981 17.25 15.43 -24.24
C ARG A 981 16.08 14.84 -25.01
N TYR A 982 15.03 14.47 -24.29
CA TYR A 982 13.73 14.11 -24.85
C TYR A 982 13.03 15.38 -25.36
N TRP A 983 13.46 15.82 -26.56
CA TRP A 983 12.94 16.88 -27.44
C TRP A 983 12.74 18.31 -26.90
N ALA A 984 12.78 18.53 -25.58
CA ALA A 984 12.98 19.84 -24.95
C ALA A 984 13.51 19.72 -23.51
N ARG A 985 13.21 18.60 -22.84
CA ARG A 985 13.36 18.47 -21.38
C ARG A 985 14.67 17.79 -20.98
N ASP A 986 15.42 18.48 -20.14
CA ASP A 986 16.45 17.88 -19.29
C ASP A 986 15.77 17.16 -18.10
N TYR A 987 16.08 15.88 -17.92
CA TYR A 987 15.61 15.05 -16.80
C TYR A 987 16.68 14.85 -15.72
N SER A 988 17.93 15.23 -15.99
CA SER A 988 19.10 15.12 -15.10
C SER A 988 19.28 16.34 -14.19
N GLY A 989 18.80 17.51 -14.61
CA GLY A 989 19.04 18.79 -13.95
C GLY A 989 20.44 19.37 -14.20
N GLN A 990 21.29 18.69 -14.96
CA GLN A 990 22.68 19.07 -15.21
C GLN A 990 22.83 20.03 -16.41
N THR A 991 22.47 21.29 -16.16
CA THR A 991 22.89 22.50 -16.91
C THR A 991 22.45 22.69 -18.37
N GLY A 992 21.73 23.78 -18.59
CA GLY A 992 22.21 24.91 -19.42
C GLY A 992 22.26 24.78 -20.95
N SER A 993 22.33 23.59 -21.54
CA SER A 993 22.31 23.46 -23.01
C SER A 993 20.91 23.71 -23.57
N LYS A 994 20.81 24.58 -24.60
CA LYS A 994 19.58 24.78 -25.38
C LYS A 994 19.45 23.82 -26.57
N GLN A 995 20.55 23.24 -27.04
CA GLN A 995 20.61 22.50 -28.30
C GLN A 995 20.24 21.01 -28.11
N ASN A 996 19.55 20.44 -29.09
CA ASN A 996 19.31 18.99 -29.22
C ASN A 996 20.33 18.40 -30.21
N CYS A 997 20.71 17.13 -30.07
CA CYS A 997 21.48 16.43 -31.10
C CYS A 997 20.56 16.14 -32.30
N SER A 998 20.73 16.83 -33.43
CA SER A 998 19.92 16.64 -34.63
C SER A 998 20.78 16.49 -35.89
N GLY A 999 21.42 15.33 -36.02
CA GLY A 999 22.09 14.90 -37.25
C GLY A 999 21.11 14.69 -38.41
N THR A 1000 21.64 14.23 -39.55
CA THR A 1000 20.92 14.08 -40.82
C THR A 1000 19.66 13.22 -40.69
N LEU A 1001 18.54 13.75 -41.19
CA LEU A 1001 17.22 13.11 -41.15
C LEU A 1001 17.18 11.83 -42.00
N PRO A 1002 16.47 10.77 -41.56
CA PRO A 1002 16.08 9.66 -42.43
C PRO A 1002 14.99 10.09 -43.42
N GLU A 1003 14.77 9.32 -44.49
CA GLU A 1003 13.71 9.63 -45.46
C GLU A 1003 12.31 9.69 -44.80
N PRO A 1004 11.49 10.70 -45.11
CA PRO A 1004 10.14 10.83 -44.59
C PRO A 1004 9.19 9.82 -45.25
N TRP A 1005 8.20 9.33 -44.51
CA TRP A 1005 7.21 8.40 -45.08
C TRP A 1005 6.39 9.07 -46.20
N PRO A 1006 6.10 8.38 -47.33
CA PRO A 1006 5.32 8.95 -48.44
C PRO A 1006 3.96 9.52 -48.04
N VAL A 1007 3.30 8.90 -47.05
CA VAL A 1007 2.02 9.38 -46.52
C VAL A 1007 2.19 10.66 -45.69
N ALA A 1008 3.30 10.81 -44.95
CA ALA A 1008 3.59 12.03 -44.20
C ALA A 1008 3.95 13.19 -45.14
N VAL A 1009 4.71 12.92 -46.21
CA VAL A 1009 4.95 13.86 -47.32
C VAL A 1009 3.63 14.30 -47.93
N TRP A 1010 2.78 13.36 -48.34
CA TRP A 1010 1.47 13.68 -48.94
C TRP A 1010 0.56 14.49 -48.01
N VAL A 1011 0.47 14.14 -46.71
CA VAL A 1011 -0.32 14.91 -45.73
C VAL A 1011 0.27 16.32 -45.52
N ARG A 1012 1.59 16.46 -45.42
CA ARG A 1012 2.27 17.76 -45.32
C ARG A 1012 1.99 18.64 -46.54
N ASP A 1013 2.10 18.08 -47.74
CA ASP A 1013 1.95 18.83 -48.99
C ASP A 1013 0.47 19.25 -49.22
N VAL A 1014 -0.48 18.42 -48.78
CA VAL A 1014 -1.92 18.75 -48.70
C VAL A 1014 -2.20 19.85 -47.67
N LEU A 1015 -1.58 19.80 -46.48
CA LEU A 1015 -1.79 20.80 -45.41
C LEU A 1015 -1.09 22.14 -45.65
N THR A 1016 0.03 22.14 -46.38
CA THR A 1016 0.83 23.36 -46.67
C THR A 1016 0.54 23.96 -48.05
N GLY A 1017 -0.28 23.30 -48.88
CA GLY A 1017 -0.69 23.78 -50.20
C GLY A 1017 0.40 23.75 -51.28
N ARG A 1018 1.61 23.25 -50.98
CA ARG A 1018 2.72 23.18 -51.93
C ARG A 1018 2.53 22.03 -52.92
N ARG A 1019 2.14 22.36 -54.15
CA ARG A 1019 2.24 21.44 -55.30
C ARG A 1019 3.63 21.51 -55.90
N GLY A 1020 4.47 20.52 -55.55
CA GLY A 1020 5.59 20.00 -56.34
C GLY A 1020 6.51 21.01 -57.05
N GLU A 1021 7.62 21.34 -56.40
CA GLU A 1021 8.88 21.71 -57.07
C GLU A 1021 9.97 20.72 -56.63
N GLU A 1022 10.87 20.36 -57.53
CA GLU A 1022 11.92 19.36 -57.26
C GLU A 1022 13.09 19.99 -56.48
N THR A 1023 13.48 19.34 -55.37
CA THR A 1023 14.55 19.84 -54.50
C THR A 1023 15.93 19.62 -55.13
N GLN A 1024 16.41 20.57 -55.94
CA GLN A 1024 17.81 20.57 -56.39
C GLN A 1024 18.75 20.78 -55.19
N VAL A 1025 19.71 19.87 -55.04
CA VAL A 1025 20.77 19.97 -54.01
C VAL A 1025 21.82 20.96 -54.48
N ALA A 1026 21.92 22.11 -53.81
CA ALA A 1026 22.94 23.11 -54.08
C ALA A 1026 24.34 22.61 -53.69
N ALA A 1027 25.31 22.72 -54.60
CA ALA A 1027 26.71 22.35 -54.34
C ALA A 1027 27.42 23.39 -53.45
N ALA A 1028 28.41 22.95 -52.67
CA ALA A 1028 29.17 23.82 -51.77
C ALA A 1028 30.13 24.78 -52.54
N PRO A 1029 30.29 26.03 -52.09
CA PRO A 1029 31.24 26.97 -52.68
C PRO A 1029 32.71 26.64 -52.33
N PRO A 1030 33.67 26.99 -53.20
CA PRO A 1030 35.09 26.74 -52.96
C PRO A 1030 35.71 27.68 -51.90
N PRO A 1031 36.81 27.29 -51.24
CA PRO A 1031 37.45 28.07 -50.18
C PRO A 1031 38.26 29.28 -50.71
N PRO A 1032 38.41 30.36 -49.92
CA PRO A 1032 39.19 31.53 -50.29
C PRO A 1032 40.72 31.34 -50.15
N PRO A 1033 41.53 32.12 -50.89
CA PRO A 1033 43.01 32.07 -50.82
C PRO A 1033 43.60 32.78 -49.59
N PRO A 1034 44.85 32.48 -49.20
CA PRO A 1034 45.51 33.04 -48.02
C PRO A 1034 46.02 34.49 -48.23
N PRO A 1035 46.15 35.29 -47.15
CA PRO A 1035 46.60 36.68 -47.22
C PRO A 1035 48.13 36.83 -47.36
N VAL A 1036 48.55 37.87 -48.09
CA VAL A 1036 49.94 38.35 -48.21
C VAL A 1036 50.18 39.50 -47.20
N ALA A 1037 51.42 39.74 -46.80
CA ALA A 1037 51.76 40.59 -45.65
C ALA A 1037 52.56 41.87 -45.99
N LEU A 1038 52.51 42.84 -45.06
CA LEU A 1038 53.38 44.03 -44.89
C LEU A 1038 53.25 45.17 -45.93
N PRO A 1039 53.71 46.42 -45.61
CA PRO A 1039 53.92 47.09 -44.30
C PRO A 1039 53.34 48.53 -44.22
N GLY A 1040 53.47 49.19 -43.06
CA GLY A 1040 53.47 50.67 -42.96
C GLY A 1040 52.55 51.25 -41.88
N ALA A 1041 52.98 52.32 -41.20
CA ALA A 1041 52.23 52.96 -40.12
C ALA A 1041 52.25 54.51 -40.21
N VAL A 1042 51.13 55.16 -39.86
CA VAL A 1042 51.01 56.60 -39.52
C VAL A 1042 49.93 56.74 -38.42
N ALA A 1043 50.04 57.77 -37.57
CA ALA A 1043 49.20 58.00 -36.38
C ALA A 1043 47.87 58.74 -36.66
N PRO A 1044 46.87 58.67 -35.75
CA PRO A 1044 45.56 59.34 -35.89
C PRO A 1044 45.53 60.77 -35.31
N PRO A 1045 44.65 61.67 -35.82
CA PRO A 1045 44.44 63.00 -35.28
C PRO A 1045 43.34 63.08 -34.20
N ALA A 1046 43.50 64.08 -33.32
CA ALA A 1046 42.60 64.54 -32.26
C ALA A 1046 41.79 65.79 -32.76
N TYR A 1047 40.73 66.36 -32.16
CA TYR A 1047 39.91 66.07 -30.96
C TYR A 1047 38.62 66.96 -30.99
N ALA A 1048 37.77 66.86 -29.95
CA ALA A 1048 36.97 67.94 -29.34
C ALA A 1048 35.66 68.45 -30.02
N PRO A 1049 34.74 69.12 -29.26
CA PRO A 1049 34.47 69.04 -27.81
C PRO A 1049 32.98 68.90 -27.41
N ALA A 1050 32.74 68.65 -26.11
CA ALA A 1050 31.53 69.04 -25.38
C ALA A 1050 31.93 69.92 -24.17
N PRO A 1051 31.06 70.82 -23.63
CA PRO A 1051 31.53 71.97 -22.85
C PRO A 1051 31.70 71.80 -21.33
N VAL A 1052 32.84 72.29 -20.82
CA VAL A 1052 33.09 73.22 -19.69
C VAL A 1052 31.99 73.32 -18.60
N LEU A 1053 32.19 73.02 -17.30
CA LEU A 1053 33.10 73.57 -16.24
C LEU A 1053 32.80 75.04 -15.85
N PRO A 1054 33.37 75.61 -14.75
CA PRO A 1054 34.14 75.04 -13.62
C PRO A 1054 33.32 75.15 -12.29
N ASP A 1055 33.80 75.19 -11.03
CA ASP A 1055 35.11 75.05 -10.32
C ASP A 1055 34.83 74.57 -8.85
N GLY A 1056 35.80 74.63 -7.92
CA GLY A 1056 35.49 74.86 -6.49
C GLY A 1056 36.28 74.07 -5.44
N SER A 1057 37.54 74.43 -5.19
CA SER A 1057 38.42 73.97 -4.09
C SER A 1057 37.75 73.68 -2.72
N GLY A 1058 38.11 72.57 -2.06
CA GLY A 1058 37.86 72.40 -0.62
C GLY A 1058 38.12 71.00 -0.02
N LEU A 1059 39.21 70.84 0.72
CA LEU A 1059 39.34 69.78 1.74
C LEU A 1059 38.60 70.21 3.01
N PRO A 1060 37.78 69.32 3.60
CA PRO A 1060 37.83 69.16 5.04
C PRO A 1060 37.89 67.69 5.49
N THR A 1061 38.84 67.47 6.38
CA THR A 1061 39.00 66.35 7.30
C THR A 1061 37.70 65.84 7.96
N GLY A 1062 37.58 64.52 8.09
CA GLY A 1062 36.90 63.88 9.23
C GLY A 1062 35.45 63.45 9.02
N SER A 1063 35.23 62.15 8.76
CA SER A 1063 33.95 61.51 9.11
C SER A 1063 33.86 61.33 10.63
N PRO A 1064 32.75 61.70 11.29
CA PRO A 1064 32.65 61.65 12.75
C PRO A 1064 32.50 60.22 13.28
N ALA A 1065 32.82 60.03 14.56
CA ALA A 1065 32.47 58.82 15.29
C ALA A 1065 30.94 58.60 15.27
N PRO A 1066 30.45 57.34 15.23
CA PRO A 1066 29.03 57.05 15.09
C PRO A 1066 28.22 57.67 16.23
N ALA A 1067 27.17 58.41 15.87
CA ALA A 1067 26.28 59.05 16.83
C ALA A 1067 25.64 58.00 17.76
N LYS A 1068 25.65 58.31 19.07
CA LYS A 1068 25.06 57.44 20.10
C LYS A 1068 23.55 57.30 19.84
N PRO A 1069 22.98 56.08 19.78
CA PRO A 1069 21.57 55.91 19.47
C PRO A 1069 20.67 56.58 20.54
N PRO A 1070 19.49 57.10 20.16
CA PRO A 1070 18.59 57.77 21.09
C PRO A 1070 18.04 56.77 22.13
N SER A 1071 17.79 57.26 23.34
CA SER A 1071 17.46 56.44 24.53
C SER A 1071 16.10 55.74 24.49
N ASP A 1072 15.29 56.02 23.47
CA ASP A 1072 13.97 55.47 23.20
C ASP A 1072 13.90 54.66 21.88
N ALA A 1073 15.04 54.39 21.23
CA ALA A 1073 15.14 53.71 19.94
C ALA A 1073 14.46 52.32 19.86
N CYS A 1074 14.16 51.70 21.01
CA CYS A 1074 13.47 50.41 21.14
C CYS A 1074 12.22 50.49 22.05
N ALA A 1075 11.64 51.68 22.25
CA ALA A 1075 10.46 51.86 23.07
C ALA A 1075 9.29 50.95 22.61
N GLY A 1076 8.81 50.11 23.53
CA GLY A 1076 7.72 49.15 23.27
C GLY A 1076 8.15 47.82 22.64
N ALA A 1077 9.42 47.65 22.25
CA ALA A 1077 9.91 46.37 21.73
C ALA A 1077 10.17 45.35 22.85
N VAL A 1078 9.92 44.07 22.58
CA VAL A 1078 10.25 42.96 23.49
C VAL A 1078 11.36 42.10 22.86
N VAL A 1079 12.54 42.10 23.48
CA VAL A 1079 13.76 41.48 22.95
C VAL A 1079 14.02 40.16 23.68
N TYR A 1080 13.67 39.05 23.03
CA TYR A 1080 13.96 37.70 23.50
C TYR A 1080 15.38 37.31 23.08
N ILE A 1081 16.13 36.63 23.96
CA ILE A 1081 17.51 36.20 23.68
C ILE A 1081 17.58 34.68 23.77
N GLN A 1082 17.94 34.04 22.67
CA GLN A 1082 18.03 32.59 22.54
C GLN A 1082 19.49 32.15 22.54
N THR A 1083 19.81 31.19 23.42
CA THR A 1083 21.15 30.60 23.57
C THR A 1083 21.10 29.08 23.46
N TYR A 1084 22.16 28.51 22.88
CA TYR A 1084 22.37 27.07 22.82
C TYR A 1084 23.29 26.66 23.98
N GLY A 1085 22.71 26.27 25.13
CA GLY A 1085 23.46 25.92 26.34
C GLY A 1085 23.89 27.11 27.19
N THR A 1086 25.01 26.97 27.91
CA THR A 1086 25.51 27.96 28.90
C THR A 1086 26.57 28.91 28.36
N ALA A 1087 27.37 28.52 27.36
CA ALA A 1087 28.64 29.16 27.00
C ALA A 1087 28.55 30.66 26.64
N LEU A 1088 27.44 31.11 26.06
CA LEU A 1088 27.23 32.53 25.71
C LEU A 1088 26.27 33.26 26.67
N ARG A 1089 25.76 32.60 27.71
CA ARG A 1089 24.70 33.12 28.58
C ARG A 1089 25.10 34.37 29.36
N ASP A 1090 26.33 34.43 29.86
CA ASP A 1090 26.76 35.58 30.67
C ASP A 1090 27.29 36.74 29.81
N LYS A 1091 27.79 36.49 28.59
CA LYS A 1091 27.93 37.54 27.56
C LYS A 1091 26.57 38.17 27.24
N ALA A 1092 25.56 37.34 27.00
CA ALA A 1092 24.18 37.77 26.74
C ALA A 1092 23.54 38.50 27.92
N ARG A 1093 23.88 38.12 29.17
CA ARG A 1093 23.38 38.78 30.40
C ARG A 1093 23.76 40.25 30.44
N ASN A 1094 24.98 40.59 30.00
CA ASN A 1094 25.53 41.94 30.10
C ASN A 1094 24.83 42.94 29.17
N TRP A 1095 24.30 42.53 28.02
CA TRP A 1095 23.56 43.42 27.10
C TRP A 1095 22.18 43.83 27.63
N ARG A 1096 21.60 43.07 28.57
CA ARG A 1096 20.24 43.33 29.10
C ARG A 1096 20.12 44.66 29.85
N GLY A 1097 21.22 45.22 30.35
CA GLY A 1097 21.26 46.57 30.92
C GLY A 1097 21.18 47.65 29.83
N PRO A 1098 22.19 47.76 28.94
CA PRO A 1098 22.19 48.68 27.81
C PRO A 1098 20.91 48.65 26.96
N TRP A 1099 20.36 47.48 26.66
CA TRP A 1099 19.15 47.36 25.83
C TRP A 1099 17.88 47.88 26.51
N ARG A 1100 17.78 47.79 27.85
CA ARG A 1100 16.71 48.46 28.61
C ARG A 1100 16.86 49.98 28.61
N ALA A 1101 18.10 50.48 28.58
CA ALA A 1101 18.39 51.91 28.44
C ALA A 1101 18.14 52.47 27.02
N LEU A 1102 17.71 51.62 26.07
CA LEU A 1102 17.14 52.01 24.77
C LEU A 1102 15.59 51.92 24.76
N GLY A 1103 14.95 51.64 25.90
CA GLY A 1103 13.50 51.49 26.02
C GLY A 1103 12.96 50.07 25.80
N ALA A 1104 13.81 49.07 25.55
CA ALA A 1104 13.37 47.70 25.27
C ALA A 1104 13.01 46.91 26.53
N SER A 1105 11.94 46.12 26.47
CA SER A 1105 11.68 45.06 27.45
C SER A 1105 12.54 43.84 27.15
N VAL A 1106 13.33 43.37 28.11
CA VAL A 1106 14.27 42.25 27.91
C VAL A 1106 14.00 41.14 28.94
N PRO A 1107 13.21 40.11 28.59
CA PRO A 1107 12.93 38.92 29.39
C PRO A 1107 14.18 38.09 29.76
N PRO A 1108 14.07 37.06 30.62
CA PRO A 1108 15.15 36.12 30.88
C PRO A 1108 15.67 35.46 29.59
N ILE A 1109 16.97 35.17 29.55
CA ILE A 1109 17.63 34.49 28.42
C ILE A 1109 17.17 33.04 28.38
N GLU A 1110 16.75 32.58 27.20
CA GLU A 1110 16.33 31.20 27.00
C GLU A 1110 17.53 30.31 26.62
N ASP A 1111 17.62 29.13 27.24
CA ASP A 1111 18.44 28.01 26.75
C ASP A 1111 17.53 27.05 25.98
N VAL A 1112 17.49 27.21 24.66
CA VAL A 1112 16.53 26.50 23.79
C VAL A 1112 16.79 25.00 23.74
N LEU A 1113 18.01 24.55 24.04
CA LEU A 1113 18.31 23.13 24.22
C LEU A 1113 17.65 22.61 25.50
N SER A 1114 17.75 23.36 26.60
CA SER A 1114 17.10 23.00 27.87
C SER A 1114 15.57 23.04 27.80
N THR A 1115 14.99 23.97 27.03
CA THR A 1115 13.53 24.05 26.84
C THR A 1115 13.04 22.91 25.95
N SER A 1116 13.69 22.67 24.81
CA SER A 1116 13.29 21.63 23.86
C SER A 1116 13.35 20.23 24.48
N ARG A 1117 14.41 19.92 25.24
CA ARG A 1117 14.52 18.65 26.01
C ARG A 1117 13.37 18.50 27.01
N ARG A 1118 13.06 19.54 27.80
CA ARG A 1118 11.94 19.51 28.77
C ARG A 1118 10.56 19.43 28.12
N ALA A 1119 10.41 19.94 26.89
CA ALA A 1119 9.19 19.87 26.10
C ALA A 1119 9.05 18.59 25.25
N GLY A 1120 10.04 17.68 25.27
CA GLY A 1120 10.06 16.48 24.42
C GLY A 1120 10.16 16.76 22.92
N ARG A 1121 10.74 17.91 22.53
CA ARG A 1121 10.84 18.37 21.14
C ARG A 1121 12.27 18.29 20.62
N ALA A 1122 12.42 18.10 19.31
CA ALA A 1122 13.70 18.29 18.64
C ALA A 1122 14.17 19.75 18.82
N PRO A 1123 15.45 20.00 19.11
CA PRO A 1123 15.97 21.36 19.26
C PRO A 1123 15.93 22.13 17.93
N PRO A 1124 15.75 23.47 17.96
CA PRO A 1124 15.83 24.28 16.75
C PRO A 1124 17.24 24.24 16.15
N VAL A 1125 17.31 24.42 14.82
CA VAL A 1125 18.59 24.54 14.11
C VAL A 1125 19.19 25.93 14.39
N GLY A 1126 20.42 25.94 14.90
CA GLY A 1126 21.14 27.18 15.22
C GLY A 1126 21.49 27.99 13.98
N HIS A 1127 21.46 29.31 14.14
CA HIS A 1127 22.07 30.22 13.17
C HIS A 1127 23.61 30.11 13.26
N PRO A 1128 24.35 30.18 12.14
CA PRO A 1128 25.82 30.14 12.16
C PRO A 1128 26.41 31.43 12.74
N ASP A 1129 25.73 32.56 12.53
CA ASP A 1129 26.14 33.90 12.92
C ASP A 1129 25.15 34.51 13.93
N PRO A 1130 25.60 35.42 14.81
CA PRO A 1130 24.71 36.09 15.76
C PRO A 1130 23.64 36.91 15.01
N THR A 1131 22.39 36.46 15.07
CA THR A 1131 21.30 36.95 14.22
C THR A 1131 20.21 37.63 15.05
N VAL A 1132 19.87 38.87 14.70
CA VAL A 1132 18.68 39.57 15.18
C VAL A 1132 17.55 39.38 14.17
N VAL A 1133 16.52 38.65 14.58
CA VAL A 1133 15.34 38.36 13.77
C VAL A 1133 14.23 39.36 14.11
N ILE A 1134 13.82 40.13 13.11
CA ILE A 1134 12.74 41.12 13.19
C ILE A 1134 11.51 40.65 12.41
N ARG A 1135 10.32 41.08 12.86
CA ARG A 1135 9.03 40.69 12.24
C ARG A 1135 8.44 41.77 11.33
N GLU A 1136 8.80 43.02 11.58
CA GLU A 1136 8.43 44.17 10.77
C GLU A 1136 9.66 45.04 10.46
N GLU A 1137 9.62 45.73 9.32
CA GLU A 1137 10.69 46.66 8.92
C GLU A 1137 10.79 47.88 9.85
N SER A 1138 9.67 48.26 10.49
CA SER A 1138 9.58 49.24 11.57
C SER A 1138 10.59 48.97 12.70
N SER A 1139 10.85 47.70 13.01
CA SER A 1139 11.73 47.25 14.08
C SER A 1139 13.23 47.31 13.72
N ARG A 1140 13.58 47.63 12.47
CA ARG A 1140 14.99 47.62 11.99
C ARG A 1140 15.85 48.67 12.70
N ALA A 1141 15.31 49.85 13.00
CA ALA A 1141 16.04 50.91 13.73
C ALA A 1141 16.42 50.45 15.14
N CYS A 1142 15.49 49.84 15.88
CA CYS A 1142 15.78 49.22 17.17
C CYS A 1142 16.85 48.13 17.03
N ALA A 1143 16.69 47.19 16.07
CA ALA A 1143 17.67 46.12 15.86
C ALA A 1143 19.09 46.64 15.59
N GLN A 1144 19.25 47.75 14.87
CA GLN A 1144 20.54 48.42 14.66
C GLN A 1144 21.09 49.02 15.97
N ALA A 1145 20.26 49.66 16.80
CA ALA A 1145 20.67 50.20 18.11
C ALA A 1145 21.07 49.09 19.12
N LEU A 1146 20.38 47.95 19.10
CA LEU A 1146 20.75 46.76 19.89
C LEU A 1146 22.14 46.23 19.49
N ILE A 1147 22.43 46.17 18.18
CA ILE A 1147 23.73 45.74 17.63
C ILE A 1147 24.85 46.73 17.98
N GLN A 1148 24.60 48.04 17.85
CA GLN A 1148 25.57 49.09 18.25
C GLN A 1148 25.93 49.05 19.74
N THR A 1149 25.09 48.47 20.59
CA THR A 1149 25.30 48.36 22.04
C THR A 1149 25.72 46.96 22.50
N ALA A 1150 25.95 46.01 21.58
CA ALA A 1150 26.35 44.64 21.89
C ALA A 1150 27.51 44.15 21.00
N ASN A 1151 28.72 44.15 21.55
CA ASN A 1151 29.88 43.55 20.88
C ASN A 1151 29.61 42.08 20.50
N SER A 1152 30.00 41.69 19.29
CA SER A 1152 29.75 40.33 18.78
C SER A 1152 30.31 39.26 19.74
N PRO A 1153 29.52 38.25 20.13
CA PRO A 1153 29.95 37.24 21.08
C PRO A 1153 31.05 36.31 20.52
N THR A 1154 31.15 36.22 19.18
CA THR A 1154 32.01 35.28 18.43
C THR A 1154 32.94 35.95 17.42
N GLY A 1155 32.94 37.28 17.33
CA GLY A 1155 33.76 38.05 16.39
C GLY A 1155 33.18 38.21 14.98
N GLN A 1156 32.19 37.39 14.59
CA GLN A 1156 31.47 37.55 13.33
C GLN A 1156 30.51 38.75 13.36
N PRO A 1157 30.23 39.41 12.21
CA PRO A 1157 29.27 40.50 12.15
C PRO A 1157 27.86 40.05 12.51
N TRP A 1158 27.08 40.96 13.10
CA TRP A 1158 25.66 40.70 13.39
C TRP A 1158 24.81 40.73 12.12
N VAL A 1159 23.89 39.77 11.99
CA VAL A 1159 22.97 39.67 10.84
C VAL A 1159 21.56 40.08 11.26
N ILE A 1160 20.93 41.02 10.55
CA ILE A 1160 19.50 41.34 10.72
C ILE A 1160 18.68 40.55 9.69
N LYS A 1161 17.64 39.84 10.12
CA LYS A 1161 16.78 39.03 9.25
C LYS A 1161 15.30 39.35 9.45
N LEU A 1162 14.62 39.77 8.39
CA LEU A 1162 13.17 39.98 8.36
C LEU A 1162 12.44 38.65 8.07
N LEU A 1163 11.36 38.37 8.82
CA LEU A 1163 10.52 37.18 8.62
C LEU A 1163 9.51 37.36 7.47
N PRO A 1164 9.17 36.29 6.73
CA PRO A 1164 8.07 36.32 5.74
C PRO A 1164 6.72 36.59 6.40
N ARG A 1165 5.88 37.42 5.75
CA ARG A 1165 4.52 37.80 6.20
C ARG A 1165 3.54 36.63 6.42
N SER A 1166 3.90 35.40 6.02
CA SER A 1166 3.11 34.19 6.23
C SER A 1166 3.20 33.61 7.65
N VAL A 1167 4.13 34.08 8.49
CA VAL A 1167 4.35 33.56 9.84
C VAL A 1167 3.68 34.46 10.90
N LYS A 1168 2.57 33.99 11.49
CA LYS A 1168 1.91 34.68 12.62
C LYS A 1168 2.81 34.71 13.85
N ALA A 1169 2.92 35.89 14.48
CA ALA A 1169 3.49 36.11 15.81
C ALA A 1169 3.13 37.54 16.28
N ASP A 1170 3.54 37.89 17.50
CA ASP A 1170 3.16 39.15 18.15
C ASP A 1170 3.91 40.38 17.57
N PRO A 1171 3.23 41.52 17.34
CA PRO A 1171 3.88 42.77 16.94
C PRO A 1171 4.87 43.28 18.00
N GLY A 1172 5.99 43.85 17.56
CA GLY A 1172 7.04 44.38 18.45
C GLY A 1172 7.96 43.34 19.10
N ALA A 1173 7.77 42.04 18.84
CA ALA A 1173 8.70 40.99 19.27
C ALA A 1173 9.95 40.94 18.37
N ILE A 1174 11.14 40.99 18.99
CA ILE A 1174 12.45 40.83 18.37
C ILE A 1174 13.14 39.62 19.01
N GLU A 1175 13.75 38.76 18.21
CA GLU A 1175 14.47 37.58 18.69
C GLU A 1175 15.96 37.68 18.38
N VAL A 1176 16.81 37.36 19.36
CA VAL A 1176 18.27 37.44 19.25
C VAL A 1176 18.84 36.04 19.41
N TRP A 1177 19.07 35.40 18.26
CA TRP A 1177 19.59 34.05 18.16
C TRP A 1177 21.12 34.07 18.15
N LEU A 1178 21.73 33.62 19.24
CA LEU A 1178 23.18 33.45 19.30
C LEU A 1178 23.61 32.11 18.67
N PRO A 1179 24.79 32.05 18.04
CA PRO A 1179 25.23 30.84 17.36
C PRO A 1179 25.55 29.72 18.36
N ARG A 1180 25.36 28.47 17.94
CA ARG A 1180 25.79 27.30 18.72
C ARG A 1180 27.31 27.24 18.73
N THR A 1181 27.93 27.54 19.87
CA THR A 1181 29.34 27.25 20.10
C THR A 1181 29.60 25.77 19.91
N LYS A 1182 30.69 25.40 19.21
CA LYS A 1182 31.16 24.01 19.22
C LYS A 1182 31.51 23.64 20.66
N ASP A 1183 30.92 22.56 21.14
CA ASP A 1183 31.30 21.97 22.43
C ASP A 1183 32.76 21.44 22.33
N ALA A 1184 33.50 21.46 23.44
CA ALA A 1184 34.93 21.12 23.43
C ALA A 1184 35.22 19.63 23.07
N ALA A 1185 34.20 18.77 23.10
CA ALA A 1185 34.17 17.50 22.39
C ALA A 1185 33.36 17.71 21.10
N GLY A 1186 34.03 17.69 19.94
CA GLY A 1186 33.43 18.10 18.66
C GLY A 1186 32.40 17.11 18.09
N ASN A 1187 31.12 17.33 18.42
CA ASN A 1187 29.92 16.69 17.83
C ASN A 1187 28.79 17.73 17.57
#